data_AF-A0A9W3A523-F1
#
_entry.id   AF-A0A9W3A523-F1
#
_cell.length_a   1.000
_cell.length_b   1.000
_cell.length_c   1.000
_cell.angle_alpha   90.00
_cell.angle_beta   90.00
_cell.angle_gamma   90.00
#
_symmetry.space_group_name_H-M   'P 1'
#
loop_
_entity.id
_entity.type
_entity.pdbx_description
1 polymer ?
#
loop_
_entity_poly.entity_id
_entity_poly.type
_entity_poly.pdbx_seq_one_letter_code
_entity_poly.pdbx_strand_id
1 'polypeptide(L)'
;MMFEKYLLSSSSYGVLVYMILTSSVKCDIYLHNPRGSNNRLDEQTRERTNGNNNFDSQNNDRGGYNVGSLLYYQGSILSIEWTNQHSCHGPNNNCELILQYMCDSDVRDGVTTTTIPANRAQCENYNCDMDRRYRMHENYAYYQECSLRERNKGLFTADQNLKNQNSARSTRQNPQATRRGYECPEERDYYPYWHPSPWVDIAVLTNDVSRCYYYRNESQNVKSRWACVFPPAVMELINNKLVLPNNKNACETFELPKNIDSEIRKPVWKEFPAHGVPAPECRETEYSRDNHLGNGYGGHPLMYNWTIPNYLEHESCVLRIRYNISTNDYSPWNTYAADNGKIQLAPTLGFNNETQASSRGYIFKTNPEVNIFPGTGINLSLRLAINTAQYGRVFQDRSHTFAVRKRPDDLTDCNIYNLNVRGKRGNIVQVYPGVEYDFVPNDLNMGVGECVHIQWTGSNTNPGNNDGQGLAGTDRNNIVLLGHQPFSDGVQRSGIYGHYSLNLPMRAENMTFLGWSKEDAMTLAFSDPGQFRGEVSELDDAGTYFNLQPRKVTAKGTYHYMSTRNNNFSNRDQKGKITVSSDSFAARAIGKMGGTLTLEPGLAKLVVQEDTFGTLQNVRIVKMSVEDGKAALSAANRELTQGDSYASDFFVIHPEELISEEGKSFTLELKLNDDSSGVEVYHAVQFSGWSKVNADIGSGVAKLQATRGGVYVARKETNVGMIVGIVIACIVVVAIIVASVIYFRRNPKKWQAIGKTCRAAKRSTQSKV
;
A
#
# COMPACT_ATOMS: atom_id res chain seq x y z
N MET A 1 -30.70 -24.70 -54.17
CA MET A 1 -31.96 -24.83 -54.92
C MET A 1 -33.04 -24.02 -54.22
N MET A 2 -34.05 -23.58 -54.98
CA MET A 2 -35.26 -22.91 -54.50
C MET A 2 -36.08 -23.85 -53.57
N PHE A 3 -36.73 -23.42 -52.47
CA PHE A 3 -37.81 -22.43 -52.24
C PHE A 3 -39.17 -23.14 -52.21
N GLU A 4 -39.72 -23.36 -51.01
CA GLU A 4 -41.17 -23.55 -50.82
C GLU A 4 -41.64 -23.20 -49.39
N LYS A 5 -42.96 -23.20 -49.19
CA LYS A 5 -43.67 -22.04 -48.63
C LYS A 5 -45.15 -22.38 -48.30
N TYR A 6 -45.77 -21.64 -47.36
CA TYR A 6 -47.19 -21.73 -46.92
C TYR A 6 -47.59 -22.98 -46.08
N LEU A 7 -48.54 -22.95 -45.11
CA LEU A 7 -49.05 -21.91 -44.17
C LEU A 7 -49.89 -22.58 -43.05
N LEU A 8 -50.03 -21.91 -41.89
CA LEU A 8 -51.17 -21.91 -40.93
C LEU A 8 -51.76 -23.24 -40.38
N SER A 9 -51.51 -23.53 -39.10
CA SER A 9 -52.45 -23.43 -37.94
C SER A 9 -51.83 -24.20 -36.74
N SER A 10 -52.18 -24.03 -35.46
CA SER A 10 -53.16 -23.17 -34.76
C SER A 10 -52.61 -22.85 -33.35
N SER A 11 -53.34 -22.02 -32.61
CA SER A 11 -53.07 -21.48 -31.26
C SER A 11 -52.40 -22.39 -30.21
N SER A 12 -51.72 -21.75 -29.24
CA SER A 12 -51.49 -22.19 -27.84
C SER A 12 -50.05 -22.51 -27.37
N TYR A 13 -49.05 -21.68 -27.68
CA TYR A 13 -47.81 -21.60 -26.86
C TYR A 13 -47.36 -20.15 -26.66
N GLY A 14 -47.91 -19.53 -25.61
CA GLY A 14 -47.77 -18.09 -25.32
C GLY A 14 -47.07 -17.74 -24.00
N VAL A 15 -46.31 -18.66 -23.39
CA VAL A 15 -45.52 -18.40 -22.17
C VAL A 15 -44.25 -19.27 -22.16
N LEU A 16 -43.07 -18.73 -22.52
CA LEU A 16 -41.77 -19.06 -21.87
C LEU A 16 -40.53 -18.27 -22.37
N VAL A 17 -40.55 -16.93 -22.49
CA VAL A 17 -39.28 -16.16 -22.57
C VAL A 17 -39.34 -14.91 -21.71
N TYR A 18 -39.04 -15.07 -20.42
CA TYR A 18 -38.57 -13.98 -19.55
C TYR A 18 -37.58 -14.53 -18.52
N MET A 19 -36.54 -15.24 -19.01
CA MET A 19 -35.34 -15.42 -18.18
C MET A 19 -34.70 -14.05 -18.01
N ILE A 20 -34.83 -13.53 -16.80
CA ILE A 20 -34.17 -12.31 -16.34
C ILE A 20 -32.67 -12.53 -16.45
N LEU A 21 -32.06 -11.99 -17.51
CA LEU A 21 -30.62 -11.78 -17.61
C LEU A 21 -30.23 -10.66 -16.64
N THR A 22 -30.28 -10.94 -15.33
CA THR A 22 -29.45 -10.24 -14.36
C THR A 22 -28.01 -10.64 -14.64
N SER A 23 -27.36 -9.93 -15.57
CA SER A 23 -25.92 -9.88 -15.66
C SER A 23 -25.39 -9.28 -14.36
N SER A 24 -25.16 -10.14 -13.38
CA SER A 24 -24.34 -9.83 -12.22
C SER A 24 -22.92 -9.62 -12.74
N VAL A 25 -22.62 -8.38 -13.15
CA VAL A 25 -21.27 -7.96 -13.52
C VAL A 25 -20.41 -8.19 -12.29
N LYS A 26 -19.59 -9.24 -12.32
CA LYS A 26 -18.47 -9.39 -11.40
C LYS A 26 -17.41 -8.43 -11.93
N CYS A 27 -16.99 -7.52 -11.07
CA CYS A 27 -15.94 -6.57 -11.37
C CYS A 27 -14.98 -6.60 -10.20
N ASP A 28 -13.71 -6.36 -10.50
CA ASP A 28 -12.71 -7.21 -9.87
C ASP A 28 -11.66 -6.41 -9.11
N ILE A 29 -11.40 -6.79 -7.86
CA ILE A 29 -10.22 -6.44 -7.06
C ILE A 29 -9.44 -7.73 -6.77
N TYR A 30 -8.20 -7.86 -7.24
CA TYR A 30 -7.36 -9.03 -6.96
C TYR A 30 -6.14 -8.65 -6.17
N LEU A 31 -5.98 -9.26 -5.01
CA LEU A 31 -4.78 -9.11 -4.21
C LEU A 31 -3.69 -10.05 -4.76
N HIS A 32 -2.52 -9.50 -5.09
CA HIS A 32 -1.40 -10.23 -5.68
C HIS A 32 -0.31 -10.54 -4.67
N ASN A 33 -0.03 -9.60 -3.76
CA ASN A 33 0.90 -9.78 -2.65
C ASN A 33 0.34 -9.09 -1.39
N PRO A 34 0.31 -9.73 -0.20
CA PRO A 34 0.40 -11.18 -0.01
C PRO A 34 -0.69 -11.90 -0.83
N ARG A 35 -0.45 -13.14 -1.29
CA ARG A 35 -1.29 -13.81 -2.30
C ARG A 35 -2.78 -13.82 -1.94
N GLY A 36 -3.60 -13.16 -2.76
CA GLY A 36 -5.06 -13.13 -2.66
C GLY A 36 -5.70 -14.49 -2.90
N SER A 37 -6.63 -14.86 -2.04
CA SER A 37 -7.28 -16.17 -2.10
C SER A 37 -8.56 -16.15 -2.91
N ASN A 38 -9.33 -15.06 -2.94
CA ASN A 38 -10.62 -14.98 -3.63
C ASN A 38 -11.56 -16.17 -3.31
N ASN A 39 -11.61 -16.63 -2.05
CA ASN A 39 -12.28 -17.87 -1.57
C ASN A 39 -11.68 -19.22 -2.02
N ARG A 40 -10.70 -19.23 -2.92
CA ARG A 40 -10.02 -20.42 -3.46
C ARG A 40 -9.15 -21.10 -2.40
N LEU A 41 -9.02 -22.42 -2.48
CA LEU A 41 -8.20 -23.26 -1.60
C LEU A 41 -7.86 -24.60 -2.26
N ASP A 42 -6.61 -24.78 -2.72
CA ASP A 42 -6.10 -26.04 -3.27
C ASP A 42 -6.92 -26.74 -4.38
N GLU A 43 -7.52 -25.95 -5.28
CA GLU A 43 -8.48 -26.45 -6.26
C GLU A 43 -7.85 -26.66 -7.66
N GLN A 44 -8.11 -27.81 -8.29
CA GLN A 44 -7.66 -28.13 -9.66
C GLN A 44 -8.51 -27.48 -10.77
N THR A 45 -9.67 -26.93 -10.44
CA THR A 45 -10.58 -26.26 -11.37
C THR A 45 -10.09 -24.84 -11.69
N ARG A 46 -10.39 -24.30 -12.88
CA ARG A 46 -10.00 -22.92 -13.24
C ARG A 46 -10.76 -21.88 -12.41
N GLU A 47 -12.07 -22.08 -12.28
CA GLU A 47 -12.94 -21.42 -11.31
C GLU A 47 -12.70 -22.01 -9.90
N ARG A 48 -12.93 -21.21 -8.85
CA ARG A 48 -13.14 -21.70 -7.47
C ARG A 48 -14.44 -22.51 -7.39
N THR A 49 -14.48 -23.58 -6.60
CA THR A 49 -15.67 -24.44 -6.43
C THR A 49 -16.76 -23.73 -5.62
N ASN A 50 -16.37 -22.91 -4.63
CA ASN A 50 -17.33 -22.28 -3.71
C ASN A 50 -17.02 -20.80 -3.46
N GLY A 51 -17.73 -19.91 -4.17
CA GLY A 51 -17.67 -18.45 -3.93
C GLY A 51 -18.25 -17.98 -2.58
N ASN A 52 -18.84 -18.88 -1.79
CA ASN A 52 -19.34 -18.61 -0.44
C ASN A 52 -18.48 -19.22 0.67
N ASN A 53 -17.29 -19.77 0.34
CA ASN A 53 -16.44 -20.50 1.29
C ASN A 53 -16.19 -19.69 2.58
N ASN A 54 -15.77 -18.43 2.43
CA ASN A 54 -15.27 -17.61 3.53
C ASN A 54 -15.80 -16.15 3.54
N PHE A 55 -15.87 -15.47 2.39
CA PHE A 55 -16.28 -14.05 2.30
C PHE A 55 -16.92 -13.68 0.96
N ASP A 56 -17.60 -12.54 0.84
CA ASP A 56 -18.14 -12.06 -0.44
C ASP A 56 -17.09 -11.25 -1.22
N SER A 57 -16.32 -11.90 -2.10
CA SER A 57 -15.33 -11.15 -2.89
C SER A 57 -15.96 -10.22 -3.93
N GLN A 58 -17.17 -10.56 -4.41
CA GLN A 58 -17.85 -9.93 -5.56
C GLN A 58 -17.09 -10.05 -6.91
N ASN A 59 -15.86 -10.57 -6.91
CA ASN A 59 -15.00 -10.81 -8.06
C ASN A 59 -15.39 -12.05 -8.88
N ASN A 60 -14.81 -12.17 -10.09
CA ASN A 60 -14.80 -13.38 -10.93
C ASN A 60 -14.34 -14.63 -10.16
N ASP A 61 -14.88 -15.79 -10.51
CA ASP A 61 -14.55 -17.07 -9.87
C ASP A 61 -13.18 -17.63 -10.27
N ARG A 62 -12.57 -17.13 -11.35
CA ARG A 62 -11.24 -17.55 -11.83
C ARG A 62 -10.05 -16.84 -11.16
N GLY A 63 -10.32 -15.75 -10.42
CA GLY A 63 -9.28 -15.03 -9.68
C GLY A 63 -8.80 -15.75 -8.43
N GLY A 64 -7.71 -15.25 -7.84
CA GLY A 64 -7.07 -15.82 -6.65
C GLY A 64 -6.16 -17.02 -6.93
N TYR A 65 -5.44 -17.42 -5.87
CA TYR A 65 -4.39 -18.45 -5.86
C TYR A 65 -4.76 -19.64 -4.96
N ASN A 66 -4.16 -20.81 -5.21
CA ASN A 66 -4.44 -22.04 -4.45
C ASN A 66 -3.90 -22.01 -3.02
N VAL A 67 -2.67 -21.49 -2.86
CA VAL A 67 -1.88 -21.46 -1.62
C VAL A 67 -1.23 -20.07 -1.53
N GLY A 68 -1.07 -19.53 -0.33
CA GLY A 68 -0.41 -18.23 -0.15
C GLY A 68 0.14 -17.96 1.24
N SER A 69 0.32 -18.99 2.07
CA SER A 69 0.80 -18.81 3.44
C SER A 69 2.29 -18.50 3.48
N LEU A 70 2.61 -17.35 4.06
CA LEU A 70 3.96 -16.77 4.13
C LEU A 70 4.27 -16.35 5.57
N LEU A 71 5.53 -16.02 5.83
CA LEU A 71 6.01 -15.51 7.12
C LEU A 71 6.54 -14.10 6.93
N TYR A 72 6.29 -13.18 7.86
CA TYR A 72 6.91 -11.87 7.87
C TYR A 72 7.51 -11.53 9.23
N TYR A 73 8.31 -10.47 9.27
CA TYR A 73 9.02 -10.00 10.44
C TYR A 73 8.58 -8.58 10.83
N GLN A 74 8.57 -8.29 12.13
CA GLN A 74 8.33 -6.93 12.64
C GLN A 74 9.22 -5.88 11.98
N GLY A 75 8.61 -4.77 11.56
CA GLY A 75 9.26 -3.67 10.86
C GLY A 75 9.77 -4.01 9.45
N SER A 76 9.47 -5.19 8.89
CA SER A 76 9.80 -5.48 7.49
C SER A 76 8.79 -4.79 6.56
N ILE A 77 9.25 -4.47 5.35
CA ILE A 77 8.48 -3.75 4.34
C ILE A 77 7.83 -4.77 3.42
N LEU A 78 6.50 -4.84 3.46
CA LEU A 78 5.69 -5.69 2.60
C LEU A 78 5.04 -4.82 1.50
N SER A 79 5.47 -5.04 0.26
CA SER A 79 4.85 -4.46 -0.92
C SER A 79 3.49 -5.10 -1.19
N ILE A 80 2.43 -4.54 -0.61
CA ILE A 80 1.05 -4.96 -0.88
C ILE A 80 0.75 -4.59 -2.33
N GLU A 81 0.39 -5.55 -3.17
CA GLU A 81 0.15 -5.32 -4.60
C GLU A 81 -1.22 -5.86 -5.00
N TRP A 82 -1.94 -5.13 -5.85
CA TRP A 82 -3.24 -5.54 -6.37
C TRP A 82 -3.50 -5.04 -7.79
N THR A 83 -4.57 -5.57 -8.38
CA THR A 83 -5.17 -5.07 -9.62
C THR A 83 -6.65 -4.77 -9.39
N ASN A 84 -7.17 -3.69 -9.98
CA ASN A 84 -8.57 -3.26 -9.82
C ASN A 84 -9.19 -2.85 -11.16
N GLN A 85 -10.28 -3.50 -11.56
CA GLN A 85 -10.82 -3.35 -12.92
C GLN A 85 -11.48 -1.97 -13.19
N HIS A 86 -11.99 -1.28 -12.17
CA HIS A 86 -12.51 0.08 -12.30
C HIS A 86 -11.42 1.12 -11.98
N SER A 87 -11.48 2.30 -12.59
CA SER A 87 -10.52 3.39 -12.37
C SER A 87 -10.56 4.03 -10.97
N CYS A 88 -9.36 4.32 -10.46
CA CYS A 88 -9.08 5.24 -9.35
C CYS A 88 -8.36 6.47 -9.91
N HIS A 89 -8.61 7.65 -9.32
CA HIS A 89 -8.17 8.95 -9.85
C HIS A 89 -8.52 9.19 -11.34
N GLY A 90 -9.58 8.52 -11.84
CA GLY A 90 -10.11 8.69 -13.20
C GLY A 90 -11.47 9.42 -13.21
N PRO A 91 -11.91 9.97 -14.35
CA PRO A 91 -13.14 10.76 -14.43
C PRO A 91 -14.44 9.93 -14.28
N ASN A 92 -14.33 8.60 -14.39
CA ASN A 92 -15.50 7.72 -14.51
C ASN A 92 -16.07 7.25 -13.15
N ASN A 93 -15.24 7.15 -12.10
CA ASN A 93 -15.65 6.62 -10.80
C ASN A 93 -15.00 7.40 -9.64
N ASN A 94 -15.75 7.55 -8.55
CA ASN A 94 -15.19 7.78 -7.23
C ASN A 94 -14.63 6.45 -6.71
N CYS A 95 -13.37 6.44 -6.29
CA CYS A 95 -12.66 5.26 -5.77
C CYS A 95 -12.17 5.50 -4.34
N GLU A 96 -12.33 4.48 -3.48
CA GLU A 96 -11.71 4.37 -2.16
C GLU A 96 -11.18 2.94 -1.98
N LEU A 97 -9.89 2.79 -1.67
CA LEU A 97 -9.23 1.52 -1.37
C LEU A 97 -8.87 1.50 0.11
N ILE A 98 -9.27 0.44 0.82
CA ILE A 98 -9.07 0.30 2.27
C ILE A 98 -8.26 -0.96 2.53
N LEU A 99 -7.05 -0.79 3.06
CA LEU A 99 -6.12 -1.85 3.43
C LEU A 99 -6.24 -2.13 4.92
N GLN A 100 -6.42 -3.40 5.29
CA GLN A 100 -6.66 -3.82 6.67
C GLN A 100 -6.02 -5.17 6.96
N TYR A 101 -5.80 -5.47 8.23
CA TYR A 101 -5.43 -6.81 8.68
C TYR A 101 -6.25 -7.25 9.89
N MET A 102 -6.21 -8.55 10.17
CA MET A 102 -6.77 -9.16 11.36
C MET A 102 -5.88 -10.33 11.75
N CYS A 103 -5.63 -10.51 13.04
CA CYS A 103 -4.86 -11.64 13.58
C CYS A 103 -5.58 -12.20 14.80
N ASP A 104 -5.79 -13.51 14.83
CA ASP A 104 -6.44 -14.24 15.91
C ASP A 104 -6.06 -15.73 15.80
N SER A 105 -5.97 -16.46 16.92
CA SER A 105 -5.53 -17.87 16.95
C SER A 105 -6.46 -18.83 16.19
N ASP A 106 -7.68 -18.40 15.87
CA ASP A 106 -8.64 -19.20 15.10
C ASP A 106 -8.69 -18.83 13.61
N VAL A 107 -7.99 -17.75 13.17
CA VAL A 107 -7.82 -17.39 11.75
C VAL A 107 -7.07 -18.51 11.01
N ARG A 108 -7.65 -19.03 9.94
CA ARG A 108 -7.12 -20.18 9.18
C ARG A 108 -7.68 -20.26 7.77
N ASP A 109 -6.91 -20.84 6.86
CA ASP A 109 -7.38 -21.20 5.52
C ASP A 109 -8.18 -22.52 5.47
N GLY A 110 -8.02 -23.40 6.47
CA GLY A 110 -8.70 -24.70 6.53
C GLY A 110 -8.17 -25.71 5.50
N VAL A 111 -8.90 -26.81 5.32
CA VAL A 111 -8.59 -27.89 4.35
C VAL A 111 -9.79 -28.32 3.50
N THR A 112 -10.89 -27.57 3.53
CA THR A 112 -12.06 -27.80 2.67
C THR A 112 -12.58 -26.52 2.04
N THR A 113 -13.12 -26.65 0.83
CA THR A 113 -13.82 -25.58 0.11
C THR A 113 -15.28 -25.43 0.58
N THR A 114 -15.75 -26.28 1.49
CA THR A 114 -17.09 -26.20 2.08
C THR A 114 -17.18 -25.01 3.04
N THR A 115 -18.22 -24.19 2.92
CA THR A 115 -18.47 -23.08 3.87
C THR A 115 -18.69 -23.62 5.29
N ILE A 116 -17.95 -23.08 6.27
CA ILE A 116 -18.09 -23.39 7.71
C ILE A 116 -19.57 -23.39 8.16
N PRO A 117 -20.09 -24.35 8.94
CA PRO A 117 -21.51 -24.39 9.28
C PRO A 117 -22.00 -23.22 10.16
N ALA A 118 -23.29 -22.86 10.06
CA ALA A 118 -23.93 -21.91 10.98
C ALA A 118 -24.68 -22.61 12.14
N ASN A 119 -25.05 -23.88 11.95
CA ASN A 119 -25.55 -24.75 13.01
C ASN A 119 -24.37 -25.49 13.62
N ARG A 120 -24.10 -25.21 14.90
CA ARG A 120 -22.97 -25.80 15.64
C ARG A 120 -23.02 -27.32 15.73
N ALA A 121 -24.19 -27.94 15.65
CA ALA A 121 -24.34 -29.40 15.62
C ALA A 121 -23.77 -30.08 14.35
N GLN A 122 -23.34 -29.29 13.35
CA GLN A 122 -22.66 -29.79 12.14
C GLN A 122 -21.13 -29.66 12.22
N CYS A 123 -20.61 -29.13 13.34
CA CYS A 123 -19.19 -28.94 13.61
C CYS A 123 -18.70 -29.94 14.66
N GLU A 124 -17.42 -30.27 14.63
CA GLU A 124 -16.79 -31.14 15.61
C GLU A 124 -17.00 -30.61 17.03
N ASN A 125 -17.36 -31.51 17.96
CA ASN A 125 -17.62 -31.19 19.37
C ASN A 125 -18.60 -30.02 19.60
N TYR A 126 -19.53 -29.77 18.67
CA TYR A 126 -20.46 -28.64 18.71
C TYR A 126 -19.77 -27.26 18.72
N ASN A 127 -18.54 -27.18 18.18
CA ASN A 127 -17.74 -25.95 18.18
C ASN A 127 -17.07 -25.72 16.81
N CYS A 128 -17.65 -24.81 16.02
CA CYS A 128 -17.13 -24.47 14.70
C CYS A 128 -15.84 -23.65 14.75
N ASP A 129 -15.61 -22.87 15.81
CA ASP A 129 -14.38 -22.07 15.95
C ASP A 129 -13.15 -22.97 16.09
N MET A 130 -13.31 -24.14 16.73
CA MET A 130 -12.27 -25.16 16.87
C MET A 130 -12.21 -26.18 15.72
N ASP A 131 -13.21 -26.23 14.84
CA ASP A 131 -13.26 -27.16 13.71
C ASP A 131 -12.33 -26.70 12.58
N ARG A 132 -11.06 -27.13 12.67
CA ARG A 132 -9.97 -26.72 11.76
C ARG A 132 -10.15 -27.23 10.31
N ARG A 133 -11.15 -28.08 10.03
CA ARG A 133 -11.46 -28.49 8.64
C ARG A 133 -11.85 -27.28 7.80
N TYR A 134 -12.65 -26.39 8.37
CA TYR A 134 -13.21 -25.25 7.66
C TYR A 134 -12.31 -24.01 7.66
N ARG A 135 -12.38 -23.25 6.57
CA ARG A 135 -11.82 -21.89 6.49
C ARG A 135 -12.57 -20.95 7.42
N MET A 136 -11.84 -20.11 8.15
CA MET A 136 -12.42 -19.14 9.07
C MET A 136 -11.50 -17.93 9.23
N HIS A 137 -12.00 -16.74 8.92
CA HIS A 137 -11.30 -15.49 9.22
C HIS A 137 -11.95 -14.84 10.45
N GLU A 138 -13.22 -14.44 10.35
CA GLU A 138 -14.01 -14.02 11.52
C GLU A 138 -14.62 -15.24 12.25
N ASN A 139 -14.77 -15.17 13.58
CA ASN A 139 -15.30 -16.27 14.41
C ASN A 139 -16.84 -16.31 14.52
N TYR A 140 -17.38 -17.38 15.09
CA TYR A 140 -18.81 -17.59 15.24
C TYR A 140 -19.49 -16.51 16.09
N ALA A 141 -18.83 -16.04 17.15
CA ALA A 141 -19.38 -15.00 18.03
C ALA A 141 -19.62 -13.69 17.27
N TYR A 142 -18.65 -13.23 16.48
CA TYR A 142 -18.79 -12.05 15.61
C TYR A 142 -19.91 -12.22 14.59
N TYR A 143 -19.99 -13.40 13.96
CA TYR A 143 -21.07 -13.72 13.03
C TYR A 143 -22.45 -13.75 13.70
N GLN A 144 -22.56 -14.34 14.89
CA GLN A 144 -23.79 -14.41 15.67
C GLN A 144 -24.25 -12.99 16.04
N GLU A 145 -23.36 -12.13 16.55
CA GLU A 145 -23.65 -10.73 16.80
C GLU A 145 -24.15 -10.01 15.54
N CYS A 146 -23.46 -10.13 14.39
CA CYS A 146 -23.92 -9.51 13.14
C CYS A 146 -25.26 -10.06 12.65
N SER A 147 -25.51 -11.36 12.83
CA SER A 147 -26.74 -12.01 12.38
C SER A 147 -27.96 -11.62 13.19
N LEU A 148 -27.76 -11.30 14.48
CA LEU A 148 -28.77 -10.81 15.40
C LEU A 148 -28.91 -9.29 15.38
N ARG A 149 -27.88 -8.53 15.01
CA ARG A 149 -27.92 -7.05 15.00
C ARG A 149 -28.92 -6.52 13.98
N GLU A 150 -29.76 -5.57 14.37
CA GLU A 150 -30.63 -4.83 13.46
C GLU A 150 -29.80 -4.02 12.45
N ARG A 151 -30.09 -4.14 11.15
CA ARG A 151 -29.42 -3.35 10.11
C ARG A 151 -29.64 -1.86 10.30
N ASN A 152 -28.68 -1.04 9.90
CA ASN A 152 -28.86 0.39 9.83
C ASN A 152 -29.90 0.73 8.73
N LYS A 153 -31.12 1.09 9.17
CA LYS A 153 -32.24 1.43 8.30
C LYS A 153 -32.09 2.81 7.62
N GLY A 154 -31.08 3.60 7.98
CA GLY A 154 -30.74 4.86 7.31
C GLY A 154 -29.93 4.69 6.02
N LEU A 155 -29.43 3.48 5.73
CA LEU A 155 -28.59 3.21 4.56
C LEU A 155 -29.39 3.17 3.24
N PHE A 156 -28.87 3.83 2.21
CA PHE A 156 -29.43 3.82 0.86
C PHE A 156 -29.45 2.40 0.26
N THR A 157 -30.60 2.02 -0.30
CA THR A 157 -30.83 0.72 -0.96
C THR A 157 -31.20 0.87 -2.44
N ALA A 158 -31.31 2.09 -2.97
CA ALA A 158 -31.83 2.37 -4.30
C ALA A 158 -33.22 1.72 -4.50
N ASP A 159 -33.36 0.86 -5.51
CA ASP A 159 -34.57 0.09 -5.84
C ASP A 159 -34.52 -1.36 -5.30
N GLN A 160 -33.52 -1.74 -4.50
CA GLN A 160 -33.38 -3.10 -3.97
C GLN A 160 -34.38 -3.40 -2.84
N ASN A 161 -35.23 -4.40 -3.06
CA ASN A 161 -36.15 -4.90 -2.04
C ASN A 161 -35.46 -5.93 -1.12
N LEU A 162 -35.24 -5.54 0.14
CA LEU A 162 -34.63 -6.38 1.19
C LEU A 162 -35.61 -7.39 1.83
N LYS A 163 -36.81 -7.57 1.28
CA LYS A 163 -37.83 -8.57 1.71
C LYS A 163 -38.13 -8.54 3.22
N ASN A 164 -38.19 -7.35 3.82
CA ASN A 164 -38.38 -7.13 5.26
C ASN A 164 -37.31 -7.80 6.16
N GLN A 165 -36.16 -8.19 5.62
CA GLN A 165 -35.04 -8.69 6.42
C GLN A 165 -34.40 -7.53 7.20
N ASN A 166 -34.47 -7.62 8.53
CA ASN A 166 -34.06 -6.55 9.45
C ASN A 166 -32.65 -6.76 10.05
N SER A 167 -31.89 -7.80 9.69
CA SER A 167 -30.56 -8.03 10.25
C SER A 167 -29.44 -7.37 9.43
N ALA A 168 -28.30 -7.06 10.06
CA ALA A 168 -27.09 -6.51 9.43
C ALA A 168 -26.43 -7.47 8.40
N ARG A 169 -26.99 -8.66 8.17
CA ARG A 169 -26.67 -9.51 7.02
C ARG A 169 -27.31 -9.04 5.71
N SER A 170 -28.32 -8.17 5.79
CA SER A 170 -29.15 -7.73 4.66
C SER A 170 -28.80 -6.30 4.24
N THR A 171 -27.89 -6.19 3.27
CA THR A 171 -27.46 -4.92 2.67
C THR A 171 -27.99 -4.76 1.26
N ARG A 172 -27.76 -3.61 0.62
CA ARG A 172 -28.06 -3.39 -0.80
C ARG A 172 -27.36 -4.41 -1.71
N GLN A 173 -26.12 -4.80 -1.40
CA GLN A 173 -25.37 -5.79 -2.19
C GLN A 173 -25.62 -7.24 -1.75
N ASN A 174 -26.14 -7.48 -0.55
CA ASN A 174 -26.52 -8.80 -0.05
C ASN A 174 -28.01 -8.88 0.33
N PRO A 175 -28.96 -8.56 -0.57
CA PRO A 175 -30.37 -8.36 -0.23
C PRO A 175 -31.12 -9.64 0.17
N GLN A 176 -30.50 -10.81 0.04
CA GLN A 176 -31.04 -12.11 0.46
C GLN A 176 -30.38 -12.65 1.74
N ALA A 177 -29.50 -11.87 2.40
CA ALA A 177 -28.70 -12.30 3.54
C ALA A 177 -27.84 -13.56 3.29
N THR A 178 -27.44 -13.80 2.04
CA THR A 178 -26.58 -14.94 1.65
C THR A 178 -25.34 -14.97 2.54
N ARG A 179 -25.12 -16.12 3.19
CA ARG A 179 -24.02 -16.31 4.13
C ARG A 179 -22.77 -16.76 3.39
N ARG A 180 -21.63 -16.17 3.73
CA ARG A 180 -20.31 -16.52 3.20
C ARG A 180 -19.35 -16.51 4.37
N GLY A 181 -18.76 -17.67 4.68
CA GLY A 181 -18.12 -17.92 5.97
C GLY A 181 -18.91 -17.37 7.16
N TYR A 182 -18.23 -16.53 7.94
CA TYR A 182 -18.71 -15.78 9.09
C TYR A 182 -18.60 -14.26 8.91
N GLU A 183 -18.48 -13.80 7.66
CA GLU A 183 -18.48 -12.37 7.31
C GLU A 183 -19.76 -11.65 7.78
N CYS A 184 -19.61 -10.38 8.15
CA CYS A 184 -20.71 -9.43 8.35
C CYS A 184 -20.89 -8.50 7.12
N PRO A 185 -21.93 -8.69 6.29
CA PRO A 185 -22.14 -7.90 5.07
C PRO A 185 -22.21 -6.38 5.29
N GLU A 186 -22.79 -5.89 6.39
CA GLU A 186 -22.84 -4.45 6.68
C GLU A 186 -21.47 -3.87 7.07
N GLU A 187 -20.60 -4.64 7.72
CA GLU A 187 -19.22 -4.22 8.01
C GLU A 187 -18.36 -4.19 6.75
N ARG A 188 -18.57 -5.16 5.84
CA ARG A 188 -17.94 -5.18 4.52
C ARG A 188 -18.33 -3.93 3.73
N ASP A 189 -19.63 -3.70 3.56
CA ASP A 189 -20.20 -2.72 2.63
C ASP A 189 -20.05 -1.25 3.06
N TYR A 190 -19.80 -0.96 4.35
CA TYR A 190 -19.79 0.40 4.87
C TYR A 190 -18.58 0.67 5.78
N TYR A 191 -17.85 1.76 5.50
CA TYR A 191 -16.61 2.10 6.20
C TYR A 191 -16.48 3.61 6.47
N PRO A 192 -15.97 4.04 7.65
CA PRO A 192 -15.74 3.24 8.86
C PRO A 192 -17.03 2.63 9.42
N TYR A 193 -16.94 1.38 9.88
CA TYR A 193 -18.11 0.69 10.41
C TYR A 193 -18.43 1.20 11.82
N TRP A 194 -19.70 1.48 12.12
CA TRP A 194 -20.15 2.11 13.38
C TRP A 194 -20.40 1.11 14.54
N HIS A 195 -20.26 -0.19 14.27
CA HIS A 195 -20.26 -1.25 15.27
C HIS A 195 -18.87 -1.91 15.35
N PRO A 196 -18.62 -2.81 16.33
CA PRO A 196 -17.33 -3.48 16.44
C PRO A 196 -17.00 -4.26 15.15
N SER A 197 -15.76 -4.10 14.68
CA SER A 197 -15.11 -4.90 13.64
C SER A 197 -13.82 -5.51 14.20
N PRO A 198 -13.42 -6.72 13.78
CA PRO A 198 -12.13 -7.30 14.14
C PRO A 198 -10.98 -6.83 13.21
N TRP A 199 -11.29 -6.02 12.19
CA TRP A 199 -10.34 -5.56 11.19
C TRP A 199 -9.66 -4.25 11.61
N VAL A 200 -8.33 -4.31 11.74
CA VAL A 200 -7.47 -3.16 12.04
C VAL A 200 -7.07 -2.45 10.74
N ASP A 201 -7.21 -1.13 10.70
CA ASP A 201 -6.95 -0.35 9.49
C ASP A 201 -5.46 -0.05 9.31
N ILE A 202 -4.93 -0.29 8.10
CA ILE A 202 -3.57 0.06 7.69
C ILE A 202 -3.59 1.43 7.01
N ALA A 203 -4.35 1.54 5.92
CA ALA A 203 -4.39 2.72 5.07
C ALA A 203 -5.72 2.85 4.33
N VAL A 204 -6.10 4.09 4.05
CA VAL A 204 -7.24 4.48 3.21
C VAL A 204 -6.71 5.35 2.06
N LEU A 205 -6.79 4.84 0.84
CA LEU A 205 -6.43 5.58 -0.36
C LEU A 205 -7.72 6.07 -1.01
N THR A 206 -7.92 7.38 -1.19
CA THR A 206 -9.20 7.93 -1.69
C THR A 206 -9.01 8.97 -2.80
N ASN A 207 -9.98 9.06 -3.72
CA ASN A 207 -10.07 10.19 -4.65
C ASN A 207 -10.38 11.52 -3.91
N ASP A 208 -11.05 11.48 -2.75
CA ASP A 208 -11.51 12.65 -1.99
C ASP A 208 -10.81 12.71 -0.62
N VAL A 209 -9.58 13.24 -0.63
CA VAL A 209 -8.74 13.36 0.57
C VAL A 209 -9.30 14.31 1.64
N SER A 210 -10.32 15.12 1.35
CA SER A 210 -11.01 15.90 2.39
C SER A 210 -11.62 14.98 3.47
N ARG A 211 -11.94 13.74 3.11
CA ARG A 211 -12.43 12.70 4.02
C ARG A 211 -11.35 12.06 4.90
N CYS A 212 -10.06 12.34 4.68
CA CYS A 212 -9.01 11.73 5.49
C CYS A 212 -9.11 12.07 6.98
N TYR A 213 -9.66 13.24 7.33
CA TYR A 213 -10.02 13.58 8.70
C TYR A 213 -11.11 12.67 9.27
N TYR A 214 -12.16 12.41 8.50
CA TYR A 214 -13.22 11.48 8.87
C TYR A 214 -12.67 10.06 9.06
N TYR A 215 -11.92 9.53 8.09
CA TYR A 215 -11.37 8.16 8.19
C TYR A 215 -10.41 7.98 9.38
N ARG A 216 -9.51 8.95 9.63
CA ARG A 216 -8.56 8.87 10.75
C ARG A 216 -9.27 8.94 12.10
N ASN A 217 -10.27 9.81 12.26
CA ASN A 217 -10.99 10.01 13.52
C ASN A 217 -12.04 8.93 13.80
N GLU A 218 -12.69 8.42 12.76
CA GLU A 218 -13.75 7.42 12.86
C GLU A 218 -13.25 5.98 12.71
N SER A 219 -11.95 5.71 12.47
CA SER A 219 -11.42 4.35 12.52
C SER A 219 -11.54 3.71 13.92
N GLN A 220 -11.84 2.41 14.01
CA GLN A 220 -11.81 1.69 15.28
C GLN A 220 -10.39 1.53 15.85
N ASN A 221 -9.34 1.84 15.08
CA ASN A 221 -7.97 1.92 15.59
C ASN A 221 -7.88 2.85 16.82
N VAL A 222 -8.59 3.99 16.76
CA VAL A 222 -8.54 5.07 17.77
C VAL A 222 -9.88 5.37 18.45
N LYS A 223 -11.02 4.96 17.88
CA LYS A 223 -12.36 5.27 18.42
C LYS A 223 -13.13 4.02 18.85
N SER A 224 -13.63 4.00 20.09
CA SER A 224 -14.42 2.87 20.61
C SER A 224 -15.71 2.63 19.82
N ARG A 225 -16.28 1.44 20.01
CA ARG A 225 -17.51 0.96 19.36
C ARG A 225 -18.49 0.42 20.37
N TRP A 226 -19.74 0.34 19.96
CA TRP A 226 -20.83 -0.06 20.84
C TRP A 226 -21.80 -0.99 20.14
N ALA A 227 -22.35 -1.95 20.88
CA ALA A 227 -23.37 -2.87 20.38
C ALA A 227 -24.32 -3.29 21.51
N CYS A 228 -25.55 -3.65 21.13
CA CYS A 228 -26.51 -4.25 22.03
C CYS A 228 -26.26 -5.76 22.09
N VAL A 229 -25.91 -6.28 23.27
CA VAL A 229 -25.52 -7.70 23.42
C VAL A 229 -26.17 -8.34 24.63
N PHE A 230 -26.39 -9.65 24.53
CA PHE A 230 -26.70 -10.53 25.66
C PHE A 230 -25.49 -11.43 25.98
N PRO A 231 -25.46 -12.10 27.15
CA PRO A 231 -24.52 -13.19 27.40
C PRO A 231 -24.67 -14.33 26.37
N PRO A 232 -23.58 -15.08 26.04
CA PRO A 232 -23.58 -16.04 24.95
C PRO A 232 -24.71 -17.10 24.99
N ALA A 233 -25.07 -17.61 26.17
CA ALA A 233 -26.15 -18.58 26.32
C ALA A 233 -27.51 -18.05 25.83
N VAL A 234 -27.78 -16.76 26.04
CA VAL A 234 -29.01 -16.10 25.58
C VAL A 234 -28.91 -15.75 24.11
N MET A 235 -27.73 -15.36 23.60
CA MET A 235 -27.49 -15.12 22.17
C MET A 235 -27.77 -16.39 21.34
N GLU A 236 -27.34 -17.55 21.83
CA GLU A 236 -27.63 -18.86 21.22
C GLU A 236 -29.14 -19.18 21.23
N LEU A 237 -29.81 -18.92 22.37
CA LEU A 237 -31.25 -19.13 22.55
C LEU A 237 -32.10 -18.30 21.56
N ILE A 238 -31.70 -17.06 21.28
CA ILE A 238 -32.44 -16.13 20.39
C ILE A 238 -32.03 -16.23 18.92
N ASN A 239 -31.04 -17.06 18.58
CA ASN A 239 -30.48 -17.17 17.24
C ASN A 239 -31.57 -17.47 16.19
N ASN A 240 -31.61 -16.68 15.12
CA ASN A 240 -32.65 -16.66 14.06
C ASN A 240 -34.10 -16.39 14.53
N LYS A 241 -34.36 -16.01 15.79
CA LYS A 241 -35.72 -15.75 16.31
C LYS A 241 -36.09 -14.27 16.40
N LEU A 242 -35.12 -13.38 16.58
CA LEU A 242 -35.31 -11.92 16.67
C LEU A 242 -34.06 -11.16 16.23
N VAL A 243 -34.16 -9.83 16.17
CA VAL A 243 -33.00 -8.93 16.04
C VAL A 243 -32.87 -8.02 17.25
N LEU A 244 -31.63 -7.71 17.63
CA LEU A 244 -31.25 -6.80 18.70
C LEU A 244 -31.08 -5.38 18.16
N PRO A 245 -31.52 -4.33 18.87
CA PRO A 245 -31.40 -2.96 18.39
C PRO A 245 -29.95 -2.51 18.17
N ASN A 246 -29.74 -1.64 17.19
CA ASN A 246 -28.42 -1.12 16.82
C ASN A 246 -28.06 0.24 17.43
N ASN A 247 -28.89 0.75 18.35
CA ASN A 247 -28.66 2.05 19.01
C ASN A 247 -28.96 1.97 20.51
N LYS A 248 -28.31 2.85 21.27
CA LYS A 248 -28.35 2.88 22.73
C LYS A 248 -29.78 2.93 23.30
N ASN A 249 -30.57 3.92 22.89
CA ASN A 249 -31.92 4.15 23.41
C ASN A 249 -32.84 2.93 23.21
N ALA A 250 -32.83 2.36 22.00
CA ALA A 250 -33.60 1.15 21.73
C ALA A 250 -33.07 -0.08 22.50
N CYS A 251 -31.74 -0.21 22.68
CA CYS A 251 -31.16 -1.30 23.47
C CYS A 251 -31.54 -1.23 24.95
N GLU A 252 -31.45 -0.05 25.58
CA GLU A 252 -31.75 0.17 27.00
C GLU A 252 -33.24 -0.05 27.34
N THR A 253 -34.13 0.10 26.35
CA THR A 253 -35.57 -0.18 26.46
C THR A 253 -35.97 -1.58 26.00
N PHE A 254 -35.06 -2.37 25.43
CA PHE A 254 -35.37 -3.70 24.89
C PHE A 254 -35.54 -4.74 26.01
N GLU A 255 -36.54 -5.61 25.84
CA GLU A 255 -36.75 -6.78 26.69
C GLU A 255 -37.13 -7.99 25.83
N LEU A 256 -36.63 -9.17 26.19
CA LEU A 256 -36.93 -10.41 25.48
C LEU A 256 -38.44 -10.70 25.46
N PRO A 257 -39.04 -11.06 24.30
CA PRO A 257 -40.41 -11.54 24.20
C PRO A 257 -40.74 -12.66 25.21
N LYS A 258 -41.93 -12.60 25.83
CA LYS A 258 -42.34 -13.52 26.93
C LYS A 258 -42.28 -15.01 26.59
N ASN A 259 -42.32 -15.37 25.31
CA ASN A 259 -42.20 -16.75 24.80
C ASN A 259 -40.74 -17.25 24.70
N ILE A 260 -39.76 -16.45 25.11
CA ILE A 260 -38.34 -16.81 25.16
C ILE A 260 -37.95 -16.98 26.62
N ASP A 261 -37.67 -18.21 27.02
CA ASP A 261 -37.34 -18.59 28.40
C ASP A 261 -35.87 -18.27 28.73
N SER A 262 -35.67 -17.31 29.64
CA SER A 262 -34.36 -16.81 30.06
C SER A 262 -34.54 -15.95 31.31
N GLU A 263 -33.71 -16.18 32.32
CA GLU A 263 -33.61 -15.32 33.51
C GLU A 263 -33.10 -13.91 33.15
N ILE A 264 -32.14 -13.84 32.22
CA ILE A 264 -31.58 -12.57 31.74
C ILE A 264 -32.46 -12.06 30.59
N ARG A 265 -33.29 -11.06 30.90
CA ARG A 265 -34.32 -10.55 29.99
C ARG A 265 -33.96 -9.27 29.24
N LYS A 266 -32.97 -8.52 29.71
CA LYS A 266 -32.53 -7.25 29.11
C LYS A 266 -31.07 -7.33 28.62
N PRO A 267 -30.76 -6.79 27.43
CA PRO A 267 -29.42 -6.72 26.90
C PRO A 267 -28.63 -5.59 27.58
N VAL A 268 -27.34 -5.53 27.31
CA VAL A 268 -26.47 -4.43 27.70
C VAL A 268 -26.01 -3.69 26.45
N TRP A 269 -26.07 -2.36 26.47
CA TRP A 269 -25.38 -1.51 25.50
C TRP A 269 -23.89 -1.47 25.87
N LYS A 270 -23.12 -2.39 25.29
CA LYS A 270 -21.73 -2.68 25.68
C LYS A 270 -20.75 -1.88 24.85
N GLU A 271 -19.73 -1.32 25.52
CA GLU A 271 -18.54 -0.76 24.86
C GLU A 271 -17.57 -1.86 24.44
N PHE A 272 -17.01 -1.68 23.25
CA PHE A 272 -15.89 -2.42 22.70
C PHE A 272 -14.79 -1.38 22.48
N PRO A 273 -13.61 -1.54 23.10
CA PRO A 273 -12.57 -0.51 23.02
C PRO A 273 -12.07 -0.30 21.58
N ALA A 274 -11.44 0.84 21.36
CA ALA A 274 -10.58 1.03 20.20
C ALA A 274 -9.46 -0.03 20.21
N HIS A 275 -8.90 -0.36 19.04
CA HIS A 275 -7.78 -1.33 18.96
C HIS A 275 -6.51 -0.83 19.67
N GLY A 276 -6.40 0.46 19.98
CA GLY A 276 -5.26 1.03 20.72
C GLY A 276 -4.02 1.21 19.86
N VAL A 277 -4.20 1.30 18.54
CA VAL A 277 -3.13 1.44 17.54
C VAL A 277 -3.27 2.78 16.79
N PRO A 278 -2.24 3.26 16.08
CA PRO A 278 -2.34 4.49 15.31
C PRO A 278 -3.52 4.49 14.32
N ALA A 279 -4.14 5.66 14.13
CA ALA A 279 -5.12 5.85 13.05
C ALA A 279 -4.50 5.46 11.69
N PRO A 280 -5.30 4.95 10.73
CA PRO A 280 -4.78 4.54 9.44
C PRO A 280 -4.10 5.70 8.70
N GLU A 281 -3.10 5.39 7.88
CA GLU A 281 -2.65 6.35 6.89
C GLU A 281 -3.83 6.72 5.99
N CYS A 282 -3.95 7.99 5.61
CA CYS A 282 -4.91 8.37 4.58
C CYS A 282 -4.29 9.37 3.64
N ARG A 283 -4.38 9.07 2.34
CA ARG A 283 -3.80 9.82 1.22
C ARG A 283 -4.61 9.59 -0.06
N GLU A 284 -4.20 10.23 -1.13
CA GLU A 284 -4.73 10.01 -2.47
C GLU A 284 -4.51 8.57 -2.94
N THR A 285 -5.46 8.06 -3.73
CA THR A 285 -5.21 6.92 -4.64
C THR A 285 -4.21 7.29 -5.72
N GLU A 286 -3.41 6.32 -6.13
CA GLU A 286 -2.72 6.39 -7.42
C GLU A 286 -3.72 6.25 -8.58
N TYR A 287 -3.36 6.80 -9.74
CA TYR A 287 -4.16 6.63 -10.96
C TYR A 287 -4.17 5.17 -11.40
N SER A 288 -5.35 4.66 -11.73
CA SER A 288 -5.55 3.34 -12.30
C SER A 288 -6.48 3.43 -13.52
N ARG A 289 -6.12 2.73 -14.59
CA ARG A 289 -6.91 2.71 -15.82
C ARG A 289 -8.22 1.92 -15.66
N ASP A 290 -9.27 2.28 -16.39
CA ASP A 290 -10.44 1.41 -16.54
C ASP A 290 -10.13 0.15 -17.38
N ASN A 291 -10.60 -0.99 -16.87
CA ASN A 291 -10.30 -2.35 -17.33
C ASN A 291 -8.79 -2.62 -17.35
N HIS A 292 -8.34 -3.62 -18.11
CA HIS A 292 -6.91 -3.96 -18.25
C HIS A 292 -6.19 -4.21 -16.92
N LEU A 293 -6.92 -4.79 -15.95
CA LEU A 293 -6.46 -5.04 -14.58
C LEU A 293 -6.03 -3.77 -13.81
N GLY A 294 -6.49 -2.58 -14.20
CA GLY A 294 -6.25 -1.36 -13.42
C GLY A 294 -4.80 -0.88 -13.44
N ASN A 295 -4.06 -1.14 -14.52
CA ASN A 295 -2.67 -0.75 -14.58
C ASN A 295 -2.49 0.78 -14.39
N GLY A 296 -1.51 1.15 -13.56
CA GLY A 296 -1.16 2.52 -13.27
C GLY A 296 -0.21 3.11 -14.32
N TYR A 297 0.43 4.23 -13.98
CA TYR A 297 1.46 4.83 -14.83
C TYR A 297 2.62 3.84 -15.12
N GLY A 298 3.16 3.90 -16.33
CA GLY A 298 4.15 2.92 -16.81
C GLY A 298 3.60 1.53 -17.13
N GLY A 299 2.31 1.26 -16.83
CA GLY A 299 1.69 -0.04 -17.04
C GLY A 299 1.90 -1.04 -15.90
N HIS A 300 2.44 -0.59 -14.76
CA HIS A 300 2.66 -1.41 -13.57
C HIS A 300 1.34 -1.63 -12.78
N PRO A 301 1.20 -2.74 -12.01
CA PRO A 301 0.16 -2.87 -11.00
C PRO A 301 0.29 -1.82 -9.89
N LEU A 302 -0.78 -1.60 -9.12
CA LEU A 302 -0.76 -0.68 -8.00
C LEU A 302 -0.17 -1.33 -6.75
N MET A 303 0.53 -0.53 -5.94
CA MET A 303 1.30 -1.04 -4.80
C MET A 303 1.25 -0.10 -3.60
N TYR A 304 1.24 -0.66 -2.40
CA TYR A 304 1.39 0.04 -1.13
C TYR A 304 2.44 -0.66 -0.26
N ASN A 305 3.52 0.04 0.07
CA ASN A 305 4.57 -0.49 0.94
C ASN A 305 4.17 -0.36 2.41
N TRP A 306 3.64 -1.44 2.99
CA TRP A 306 3.30 -1.51 4.40
C TRP A 306 4.52 -1.91 5.22
N THR A 307 4.96 -1.03 6.13
CA THR A 307 5.90 -1.42 7.19
C THR A 307 5.12 -2.15 8.28
N ILE A 308 5.40 -3.43 8.48
CA ILE A 308 4.69 -4.27 9.45
C ILE A 308 4.94 -3.72 10.86
N PRO A 309 3.89 -3.44 11.67
CA PRO A 309 4.09 -2.77 12.96
C PRO A 309 4.92 -3.60 13.94
N ASN A 310 5.80 -2.95 14.71
CA ASN A 310 6.64 -3.63 15.70
C ASN A 310 5.84 -4.25 16.87
N TYR A 311 4.59 -3.86 17.07
CA TYR A 311 3.69 -4.46 18.06
C TYR A 311 2.96 -5.71 17.53
N LEU A 312 3.08 -6.00 16.23
CA LEU A 312 2.36 -7.11 15.61
C LEU A 312 3.19 -8.39 15.70
N GLU A 313 2.69 -9.37 16.46
CA GLU A 313 3.28 -10.70 16.58
C GLU A 313 2.16 -11.74 16.68
N HIS A 314 2.01 -12.59 15.66
CA HIS A 314 0.98 -13.62 15.64
C HIS A 314 1.25 -14.65 14.53
N GLU A 315 1.05 -15.94 14.80
CA GLU A 315 1.26 -17.02 13.80
C GLU A 315 0.11 -17.16 12.78
N SER A 316 -0.96 -16.37 12.91
CA SER A 316 -2.15 -16.43 12.04
C SER A 316 -2.78 -15.05 11.86
N CYS A 317 -2.45 -14.42 10.75
CA CYS A 317 -2.96 -13.13 10.30
C CYS A 317 -3.54 -13.23 8.90
N VAL A 318 -4.42 -12.31 8.53
CA VAL A 318 -4.94 -12.15 7.17
C VAL A 318 -4.99 -10.67 6.80
N LEU A 319 -4.71 -10.37 5.53
CA LEU A 319 -4.83 -9.04 4.94
C LEU A 319 -6.11 -8.97 4.10
N ARG A 320 -6.84 -7.87 4.21
CA ARG A 320 -8.02 -7.54 3.40
C ARG A 320 -7.76 -6.25 2.65
N ILE A 321 -8.08 -6.26 1.35
CA ILE A 321 -8.27 -5.06 0.55
C ILE A 321 -9.76 -4.93 0.25
N ARG A 322 -10.36 -3.78 0.57
CA ARG A 322 -11.69 -3.40 0.08
C ARG A 322 -11.52 -2.35 -1.01
N TYR A 323 -12.35 -2.45 -2.03
CA TYR A 323 -12.46 -1.48 -3.11
C TYR A 323 -13.89 -0.97 -3.18
N ASN A 324 -14.12 0.25 -2.73
CA ASN A 324 -15.40 0.93 -2.81
C ASN A 324 -15.39 1.81 -4.07
N ILE A 325 -16.42 1.64 -4.92
CA ILE A 325 -16.69 2.54 -6.03
C ILE A 325 -18.05 3.21 -5.90
N SER A 326 -18.20 4.38 -6.51
CA SER A 326 -19.49 4.98 -6.83
C SER A 326 -19.39 5.89 -8.06
N THR A 327 -20.50 6.08 -8.76
CA THR A 327 -20.58 7.03 -9.89
C THR A 327 -21.07 8.41 -9.43
N ASN A 328 -20.96 9.42 -10.31
CA ASN A 328 -21.42 10.79 -10.03
C ASN A 328 -22.90 11.05 -10.41
N ASP A 329 -23.67 10.01 -10.76
CA ASP A 329 -25.10 10.12 -11.08
C ASP A 329 -25.98 10.52 -9.86
N TYR A 330 -25.42 10.43 -8.65
CA TYR A 330 -26.01 10.82 -7.37
C TYR A 330 -24.88 11.20 -6.41
N SER A 331 -25.18 11.91 -5.30
CA SER A 331 -24.16 12.26 -4.30
C SER A 331 -23.99 11.11 -3.29
N PRO A 332 -22.94 10.27 -3.34
CA PRO A 332 -22.92 9.01 -2.61
C PRO A 332 -22.85 9.17 -1.08
N TRP A 333 -22.43 10.35 -0.62
CA TRP A 333 -22.27 10.72 0.79
C TRP A 333 -23.40 11.59 1.34
N ASN A 334 -24.33 12.03 0.48
CA ASN A 334 -25.52 12.78 0.87
C ASN A 334 -26.81 12.06 0.45
N THR A 335 -26.73 10.74 0.22
CA THR A 335 -27.86 9.90 -0.20
C THR A 335 -28.09 8.79 0.82
N TYR A 336 -29.30 8.74 1.36
CA TYR A 336 -29.70 7.91 2.49
C TYR A 336 -30.97 7.10 2.15
N ALA A 337 -31.47 6.31 3.10
CA ALA A 337 -32.70 5.53 2.91
C ALA A 337 -33.94 6.40 2.60
N ALA A 338 -33.94 7.68 2.99
CA ALA A 338 -35.02 8.63 2.69
C ALA A 338 -35.15 8.92 1.18
N ASP A 339 -34.06 8.76 0.44
CA ASP A 339 -33.88 9.08 -0.99
C ASP A 339 -34.11 7.86 -1.90
N ASN A 340 -34.39 6.69 -1.32
CA ASN A 340 -34.79 5.49 -2.05
C ASN A 340 -35.99 5.78 -2.97
N GLY A 341 -35.80 5.60 -4.27
CA GLY A 341 -36.81 5.91 -5.29
C GLY A 341 -37.06 7.41 -5.54
N LYS A 342 -36.23 8.31 -4.99
CA LYS A 342 -36.40 9.78 -5.07
C LYS A 342 -35.15 10.55 -5.51
N ILE A 343 -34.13 9.85 -6.02
CA ILE A 343 -32.93 10.48 -6.59
C ILE A 343 -33.35 11.44 -7.71
N GLN A 344 -33.02 12.72 -7.54
CA GLN A 344 -33.33 13.78 -8.50
C GLN A 344 -32.27 13.79 -9.60
N LEU A 345 -32.71 13.68 -10.86
CA LEU A 345 -31.84 13.71 -12.03
C LEU A 345 -31.93 15.04 -12.78
N ALA A 346 -32.97 15.83 -12.54
CA ALA A 346 -33.19 17.10 -13.23
C ALA A 346 -32.02 18.09 -13.12
N PRO A 347 -31.42 18.36 -11.93
CA PRO A 347 -30.34 19.35 -11.82
C PRO A 347 -29.08 18.95 -12.62
N THR A 348 -28.67 17.68 -12.51
CA THR A 348 -27.47 17.13 -13.17
C THR A 348 -27.59 17.12 -14.69
N LEU A 349 -28.82 16.96 -15.21
CA LEU A 349 -29.10 16.83 -16.64
C LEU A 349 -29.71 18.11 -17.27
N GLY A 350 -29.75 19.23 -16.55
CA GLY A 350 -30.18 20.53 -17.06
C GLY A 350 -31.68 20.67 -17.32
N PHE A 351 -32.53 19.93 -16.59
CA PHE A 351 -33.98 20.11 -16.63
C PHE A 351 -34.45 21.18 -15.64
N ASN A 352 -35.56 21.85 -15.95
CA ASN A 352 -36.13 22.90 -15.09
C ASN A 352 -36.72 22.35 -13.79
N ASN A 353 -37.14 21.08 -13.77
CA ASN A 353 -37.65 20.38 -12.59
C ASN A 353 -37.74 18.86 -12.84
N GLU A 354 -37.91 18.09 -11.75
CA GLU A 354 -37.96 16.63 -11.79
C GLU A 354 -39.19 16.10 -12.55
N THR A 355 -40.32 16.81 -12.55
CA THR A 355 -41.52 16.44 -13.34
C THR A 355 -41.19 16.44 -14.85
N GLN A 356 -40.40 17.39 -15.32
CA GLN A 356 -39.95 17.45 -16.71
C GLN A 356 -38.98 16.31 -17.08
N ALA A 357 -38.08 15.94 -16.15
CA ALA A 357 -37.17 14.80 -16.33
C ALA A 357 -37.94 13.46 -16.33
N SER A 358 -38.76 13.23 -15.30
CA SER A 358 -39.56 12.02 -15.10
C SER A 358 -40.60 11.80 -16.20
N SER A 359 -41.26 12.85 -16.71
CA SER A 359 -42.19 12.74 -17.86
C SER A 359 -41.49 12.35 -19.17
N ARG A 360 -40.17 12.57 -19.26
CA ARG A 360 -39.30 12.07 -20.33
C ARG A 360 -38.59 10.76 -19.97
N GLY A 361 -38.98 10.11 -18.87
CA GLY A 361 -38.49 8.80 -18.44
C GLY A 361 -37.13 8.80 -17.73
N TYR A 362 -36.54 9.98 -17.49
CA TYR A 362 -35.31 10.12 -16.70
C TYR A 362 -35.65 9.91 -15.22
N ILE A 363 -35.59 8.64 -14.80
CA ILE A 363 -35.88 8.18 -13.44
C ILE A 363 -34.74 7.25 -13.03
N PHE A 364 -34.23 7.40 -11.81
CA PHE A 364 -33.18 6.52 -11.27
C PHE A 364 -33.75 5.13 -10.93
N LYS A 365 -33.76 4.25 -11.93
CA LYS A 365 -34.20 2.85 -11.83
C LYS A 365 -33.39 1.97 -12.77
N THR A 366 -33.39 0.66 -12.56
CA THR A 366 -32.83 -0.29 -13.54
C THR A 366 -33.56 -0.21 -14.89
N ASN A 367 -32.78 -0.16 -15.98
CA ASN A 367 -33.18 -0.09 -17.39
C ASN A 367 -34.31 0.93 -17.71
N PRO A 368 -34.10 2.24 -17.50
CA PRO A 368 -35.10 3.26 -17.82
C PRO A 368 -35.23 3.43 -19.34
N GLU A 369 -36.45 3.78 -19.77
CA GLU A 369 -36.74 4.19 -21.15
C GLU A 369 -36.83 5.71 -21.17
N VAL A 370 -35.91 6.36 -21.88
CA VAL A 370 -35.77 7.83 -21.90
C VAL A 370 -36.11 8.40 -23.26
N ASN A 371 -36.91 9.47 -23.27
CA ASN A 371 -37.18 10.26 -24.48
C ASN A 371 -36.17 11.41 -24.57
N ILE A 372 -35.14 11.23 -25.39
CA ILE A 372 -34.08 12.23 -25.60
C ILE A 372 -34.41 13.25 -26.71
N PHE A 373 -35.54 13.10 -27.41
CA PHE A 373 -35.88 13.80 -28.65
C PHE A 373 -37.11 14.75 -28.58
N PRO A 374 -37.38 15.48 -27.48
CA PRO A 374 -38.54 16.38 -27.45
C PRO A 374 -38.38 17.50 -28.49
N GLY A 375 -39.46 17.86 -29.17
CA GLY A 375 -39.48 18.97 -30.14
C GLY A 375 -38.79 18.68 -31.49
N THR A 376 -38.16 17.52 -31.69
CA THR A 376 -37.52 17.17 -32.98
C THR A 376 -38.46 16.46 -33.97
N GLY A 377 -39.67 16.11 -33.53
CA GLY A 377 -40.64 15.29 -34.29
C GLY A 377 -40.36 13.78 -34.25
N ILE A 378 -39.26 13.33 -33.63
CA ILE A 378 -38.91 11.91 -33.52
C ILE A 378 -39.62 11.29 -32.31
N ASN A 379 -40.61 10.43 -32.56
CA ASN A 379 -41.28 9.64 -31.51
C ASN A 379 -40.52 8.33 -31.24
N LEU A 380 -39.38 8.42 -30.55
CA LEU A 380 -38.54 7.28 -30.15
C LEU A 380 -38.09 7.45 -28.70
N SER A 381 -38.15 6.37 -27.92
CA SER A 381 -37.51 6.29 -26.60
C SER A 381 -36.35 5.31 -26.64
N LEU A 382 -35.26 5.62 -25.96
CA LEU A 382 -34.08 4.75 -25.83
C LEU A 382 -34.15 4.02 -24.49
N ARG A 383 -34.05 2.69 -24.52
CA ARG A 383 -33.91 1.89 -23.30
C ARG A 383 -32.44 1.84 -22.90
N LEU A 384 -32.08 2.49 -21.81
CA LEU A 384 -30.70 2.51 -21.32
C LEU A 384 -30.35 1.19 -20.64
N ALA A 385 -29.13 0.68 -20.84
CA ALA A 385 -28.62 -0.54 -20.23
C ALA A 385 -28.06 -0.29 -18.81
N ILE A 386 -28.88 0.33 -17.95
CA ILE A 386 -28.51 0.77 -16.60
C ILE A 386 -28.93 -0.28 -15.56
N ASN A 387 -28.05 -0.57 -14.62
CA ASN A 387 -28.34 -1.39 -13.44
C ASN A 387 -27.95 -0.60 -12.18
N THR A 388 -28.95 -0.14 -11.43
CA THR A 388 -28.81 0.67 -10.21
C THR A 388 -28.08 -0.04 -9.06
N ALA A 389 -27.99 -1.38 -9.10
CA ALA A 389 -27.14 -2.14 -8.19
C ALA A 389 -25.63 -2.05 -8.52
N GLN A 390 -25.26 -1.44 -9.65
CA GLN A 390 -23.86 -1.24 -10.07
C GLN A 390 -23.31 0.17 -9.75
N TYR A 391 -24.19 1.12 -9.44
CA TYR A 391 -23.87 2.56 -9.29
C TYR A 391 -23.07 2.91 -8.02
N GLY A 392 -22.92 1.95 -7.13
CA GLY A 392 -21.88 1.98 -6.11
C GLY A 392 -21.76 0.59 -5.52
N ARG A 393 -20.55 0.10 -5.31
CA ARG A 393 -20.27 -1.27 -4.86
C ARG A 393 -19.00 -1.30 -4.04
N VAL A 394 -19.00 -2.14 -3.02
CA VAL A 394 -17.80 -2.67 -2.39
C VAL A 394 -17.47 -4.01 -3.03
N PHE A 395 -16.21 -4.16 -3.43
CA PHE A 395 -15.56 -5.42 -3.76
C PHE A 395 -14.47 -5.68 -2.70
N GLN A 396 -14.02 -6.92 -2.54
CA GLN A 396 -12.87 -7.20 -1.68
C GLN A 396 -12.08 -8.42 -2.15
N ASP A 397 -10.82 -8.47 -1.78
CA ASP A 397 -10.08 -9.72 -1.72
C ASP A 397 -9.38 -9.85 -0.36
N ARG A 398 -9.12 -11.08 0.04
CA ARG A 398 -8.45 -11.42 1.30
C ARG A 398 -7.32 -12.40 1.00
N SER A 399 -6.16 -12.15 1.59
CA SER A 399 -5.01 -13.04 1.45
C SER A 399 -5.31 -14.45 1.96
N HIS A 400 -4.44 -15.39 1.64
CA HIS A 400 -4.22 -16.54 2.51
C HIS A 400 -3.62 -16.08 3.85
N THR A 401 -3.67 -16.95 4.85
CA THR A 401 -3.15 -16.68 6.19
C THR A 401 -1.62 -16.59 6.20
N PHE A 402 -1.06 -15.62 6.92
CA PHE A 402 0.39 -15.45 7.09
C PHE A 402 0.76 -15.29 8.57
N ALA A 403 2.00 -15.59 8.92
CA ALA A 403 2.55 -15.33 10.24
C ALA A 403 3.31 -14.00 10.27
N VAL A 404 3.33 -13.34 11.44
CA VAL A 404 4.23 -12.22 11.75
C VAL A 404 5.00 -12.57 13.01
N ARG A 405 6.32 -12.67 12.91
CA ARG A 405 7.21 -13.01 14.03
C ARG A 405 8.05 -11.82 14.50
N LYS A 406 8.54 -11.93 15.75
CA LYS A 406 9.55 -11.04 16.29
C LYS A 406 10.73 -10.94 15.32
N ARG A 407 11.22 -9.72 15.08
CA ARG A 407 12.47 -9.50 14.35
C ARG A 407 13.63 -10.16 15.12
N PRO A 408 14.48 -10.97 14.45
CA PRO A 408 15.71 -11.49 15.05
C PRO A 408 16.66 -10.36 15.51
N ASP A 409 17.31 -10.56 16.66
CA ASP A 409 18.13 -9.52 17.31
C ASP A 409 19.40 -9.18 16.51
N ASP A 410 19.82 -10.04 15.58
CA ASP A 410 20.93 -9.83 14.62
C ASP A 410 20.53 -9.02 13.38
N LEU A 411 19.23 -8.74 13.19
CA LEU A 411 18.67 -8.00 12.05
C LEU A 411 18.12 -6.61 12.44
N THR A 412 18.51 -6.08 13.60
CA THR A 412 18.06 -4.76 14.07
C THR A 412 18.68 -3.60 13.29
N ASP A 413 19.81 -3.81 12.61
CA ASP A 413 20.59 -2.77 11.92
C ASP A 413 20.35 -2.70 10.41
N CYS A 414 19.33 -3.41 9.89
CA CYS A 414 18.93 -3.35 8.48
C CYS A 414 17.41 -3.16 8.30
N ASN A 415 17.02 -2.48 7.23
CA ASN A 415 15.65 -2.54 6.72
C ASN A 415 15.46 -3.89 6.01
N ILE A 416 14.37 -4.59 6.30
CA ILE A 416 14.07 -5.90 5.70
C ILE A 416 13.00 -5.69 4.61
N TYR A 417 13.38 -5.87 3.35
CA TYR A 417 12.47 -5.83 2.20
C TYR A 417 12.00 -7.25 1.87
N ASN A 418 10.69 -7.48 1.81
CA ASN A 418 10.16 -8.79 1.44
C ASN A 418 10.05 -8.90 -0.10
N LEU A 419 10.78 -9.87 -0.67
CA LEU A 419 10.70 -10.24 -2.08
C LEU A 419 9.92 -11.55 -2.19
N ASN A 420 8.71 -11.46 -2.75
CA ASN A 420 7.78 -12.57 -2.87
C ASN A 420 7.52 -12.90 -4.36
N VAL A 421 6.57 -13.79 -4.60
CA VAL A 421 6.08 -14.17 -5.93
C VAL A 421 4.56 -13.95 -6.02
N ARG A 422 4.12 -13.33 -7.12
CA ARG A 422 2.71 -13.19 -7.53
C ARG A 422 2.36 -14.18 -8.63
N GLY A 423 1.08 -14.31 -8.95
CA GLY A 423 0.62 -15.05 -10.15
C GLY A 423 0.43 -16.55 -9.94
N LYS A 424 0.10 -17.28 -11.01
CA LYS A 424 -0.04 -18.76 -11.05
C LYS A 424 0.39 -19.34 -12.40
N ARG A 425 0.54 -20.68 -12.48
CA ARG A 425 0.93 -21.39 -13.72
C ARG A 425 -0.14 -21.29 -14.80
N GLY A 426 0.33 -21.11 -16.03
CA GLY A 426 -0.47 -20.97 -17.25
C GLY A 426 -0.10 -19.70 -18.00
N ASN A 427 -0.50 -19.62 -19.27
CA ASN A 427 -0.46 -18.38 -20.03
C ASN A 427 -1.55 -17.40 -19.56
N ILE A 428 -1.42 -16.12 -19.95
CA ILE A 428 -2.35 -15.04 -19.57
C ILE A 428 -3.83 -15.41 -19.75
N VAL A 429 -4.22 -16.11 -20.82
CA VAL A 429 -5.64 -16.49 -21.07
C VAL A 429 -6.10 -17.62 -20.14
N GLN A 430 -5.20 -18.51 -19.73
CA GLN A 430 -5.49 -19.60 -18.80
C GLN A 430 -5.61 -19.11 -17.35
N VAL A 431 -4.85 -18.08 -16.97
CA VAL A 431 -4.80 -17.56 -15.59
C VAL A 431 -5.70 -16.35 -15.35
N TYR A 432 -6.12 -15.64 -16.41
CA TYR A 432 -7.01 -14.47 -16.34
C TYR A 432 -8.31 -14.79 -15.56
N PRO A 433 -8.74 -13.91 -14.65
CA PRO A 433 -8.23 -12.56 -14.40
C PRO A 433 -7.17 -12.45 -13.30
N GLY A 434 -6.60 -13.58 -12.85
CA GLY A 434 -5.28 -13.55 -12.21
C GLY A 434 -4.17 -13.23 -13.22
N VAL A 435 -2.93 -13.19 -12.72
CA VAL A 435 -1.72 -12.93 -13.53
C VAL A 435 -0.81 -14.16 -13.63
N GLU A 436 0.05 -14.17 -14.65
CA GLU A 436 1.14 -15.13 -14.82
C GLU A 436 2.17 -14.99 -13.67
N TYR A 437 3.01 -16.00 -13.44
CA TYR A 437 4.02 -15.94 -12.38
C TYR A 437 5.02 -14.80 -12.59
N ASP A 438 5.28 -14.03 -11.54
CA ASP A 438 6.30 -12.99 -11.54
C ASP A 438 6.82 -12.70 -10.12
N PHE A 439 7.95 -12.00 -10.00
CA PHE A 439 8.45 -11.50 -8.72
C PHE A 439 7.72 -10.23 -8.28
N VAL A 440 7.59 -10.03 -6.97
CA VAL A 440 6.94 -8.84 -6.40
C VAL A 440 7.69 -8.36 -5.14
N PRO A 441 8.24 -7.12 -5.15
CA PRO A 441 8.36 -6.22 -6.30
C PRO A 441 9.29 -6.78 -7.40
N ASN A 442 9.02 -6.49 -8.67
CA ASN A 442 9.88 -6.93 -9.78
C ASN A 442 11.13 -6.05 -9.97
N ASP A 443 11.09 -4.81 -9.48
CA ASP A 443 12.21 -3.87 -9.39
C ASP A 443 12.39 -3.43 -7.93
N LEU A 444 13.31 -4.08 -7.22
CA LEU A 444 13.66 -3.73 -5.84
C LEU A 444 14.88 -2.81 -5.85
N ASN A 445 14.77 -1.64 -5.23
CA ASN A 445 15.88 -0.74 -4.99
C ASN A 445 16.22 -0.80 -3.50
N MET A 446 17.50 -0.82 -3.14
CA MET A 446 17.97 -0.85 -1.75
C MET A 446 19.42 -0.37 -1.62
N GLY A 447 19.86 -0.08 -0.39
CA GLY A 447 21.24 0.26 -0.06
C GLY A 447 22.08 -0.97 0.31
N VAL A 448 23.42 -0.84 0.19
CA VAL A 448 24.36 -1.78 0.82
C VAL A 448 24.15 -1.74 2.35
N GLY A 449 24.06 -2.91 2.97
CA GLY A 449 23.76 -3.07 4.39
C GLY A 449 22.27 -3.28 4.71
N GLU A 450 21.36 -3.09 3.75
CA GLU A 450 19.95 -3.47 3.92
C GLU A 450 19.75 -4.98 3.72
N CYS A 451 18.60 -5.52 4.13
CA CYS A 451 18.30 -6.95 4.11
C CYS A 451 17.16 -7.28 3.12
N VAL A 452 17.28 -8.40 2.39
CA VAL A 452 16.17 -8.99 1.63
C VAL A 452 15.69 -10.25 2.32
N HIS A 453 14.39 -10.40 2.48
CA HIS A 453 13.73 -11.65 2.88
C HIS A 453 13.08 -12.26 1.64
N ILE A 454 13.57 -13.42 1.21
CA ILE A 454 13.13 -14.05 -0.05
C ILE A 454 12.32 -15.31 0.27
N GLN A 455 11.06 -15.33 -0.15
CA GLN A 455 10.16 -16.47 0.08
C GLN A 455 9.07 -16.55 -0.99
N TRP A 456 8.46 -17.72 -1.13
CA TRP A 456 7.27 -17.87 -1.97
C TRP A 456 6.50 -19.15 -1.66
N THR A 457 5.24 -19.16 -2.09
CA THR A 457 4.44 -20.38 -2.22
C THR A 457 4.29 -20.76 -3.70
N GLY A 458 4.55 -22.02 -4.01
CA GLY A 458 4.07 -22.70 -5.21
C GLY A 458 2.65 -23.24 -5.03
N SER A 459 2.37 -24.38 -5.65
CA SER A 459 1.10 -25.13 -5.57
C SER A 459 1.29 -26.52 -6.19
N ASN A 460 0.49 -27.51 -5.78
CA ASN A 460 0.44 -28.87 -6.38
C ASN A 460 -0.91 -29.16 -7.06
N THR A 461 -1.76 -28.15 -7.15
CA THR A 461 -3.20 -28.28 -7.44
C THR A 461 -3.62 -27.35 -8.57
N ASN A 462 -2.71 -26.89 -9.44
CA ASN A 462 -3.12 -26.08 -10.59
C ASN A 462 -3.85 -26.92 -11.65
N PRO A 463 -4.68 -26.29 -12.50
CA PRO A 463 -5.32 -26.98 -13.61
C PRO A 463 -4.27 -27.67 -14.49
N GLY A 464 -4.39 -28.99 -14.65
CA GLY A 464 -3.39 -29.81 -15.38
C GLY A 464 -3.24 -29.46 -16.87
N ASN A 465 -4.13 -28.62 -17.42
CA ASN A 465 -4.06 -28.10 -18.79
C ASN A 465 -3.55 -26.65 -18.87
N ASN A 466 -2.88 -26.15 -17.82
CA ASN A 466 -2.20 -24.87 -17.82
C ASN A 466 -0.72 -25.03 -18.21
N ASP A 467 -0.28 -24.17 -19.12
CA ASP A 467 1.06 -24.15 -19.70
C ASP A 467 2.15 -23.88 -18.63
N GLY A 468 3.28 -24.55 -18.73
CA GLY A 468 4.42 -24.40 -17.82
C GLY A 468 5.43 -25.53 -17.99
N GLN A 469 6.55 -25.49 -17.25
CA GLN A 469 7.60 -26.52 -17.27
C GLN A 469 7.61 -27.37 -15.99
N GLY A 470 8.21 -28.56 -16.06
CA GLY A 470 8.06 -29.63 -15.07
C GLY A 470 6.61 -30.11 -14.86
N LEU A 471 6.44 -31.00 -13.89
CA LEU A 471 5.24 -31.78 -13.60
C LEU A 471 3.94 -30.98 -13.67
N ALA A 472 3.02 -31.45 -14.52
CA ALA A 472 1.75 -30.78 -14.78
C ALA A 472 0.91 -30.60 -13.49
N GLY A 473 0.30 -29.42 -13.34
CA GLY A 473 -0.44 -29.04 -12.14
C GLY A 473 0.44 -28.59 -10.96
N THR A 474 1.76 -28.76 -11.02
CA THR A 474 2.69 -28.23 -10.02
C THR A 474 3.30 -26.90 -10.45
N ASP A 475 3.53 -26.05 -9.45
CA ASP A 475 4.15 -24.75 -9.60
C ASP A 475 5.30 -24.65 -8.61
N ARG A 476 6.47 -24.22 -9.10
CA ARG A 476 7.66 -23.92 -8.31
C ARG A 476 8.28 -22.63 -8.82
N ASN A 477 9.11 -22.03 -7.98
CA ASN A 477 9.91 -20.85 -8.32
C ASN A 477 11.32 -21.06 -7.79
N ASN A 478 12.29 -20.41 -8.41
CA ASN A 478 13.68 -20.30 -7.99
C ASN A 478 14.23 -18.93 -8.44
N ILE A 479 15.46 -18.61 -8.03
CA ILE A 479 16.18 -17.41 -8.46
C ILE A 479 17.55 -17.84 -8.99
N VAL A 480 17.81 -17.52 -10.26
CA VAL A 480 19.16 -17.60 -10.87
C VAL A 480 19.49 -16.28 -11.55
N LEU A 481 20.75 -15.85 -11.46
CA LEU A 481 21.23 -14.68 -12.19
C LEU A 481 21.18 -14.93 -13.70
N LEU A 482 20.81 -13.90 -14.47
CA LEU A 482 20.83 -13.95 -15.93
C LEU A 482 22.26 -13.88 -16.50
N GLY A 483 22.44 -14.38 -17.72
CA GLY A 483 23.69 -14.25 -18.47
C GLY A 483 24.09 -12.78 -18.71
N HIS A 484 25.39 -12.55 -18.88
CA HIS A 484 25.95 -11.22 -19.16
C HIS A 484 25.42 -10.62 -20.47
N GLN A 485 25.34 -9.29 -20.54
CA GLN A 485 24.88 -8.58 -21.73
C GLN A 485 25.73 -8.94 -22.98
N PRO A 486 25.14 -9.44 -24.09
CA PRO A 486 25.89 -10.00 -25.21
C PRO A 486 26.32 -8.96 -26.26
N PHE A 487 25.89 -7.70 -26.13
CA PHE A 487 26.21 -6.59 -27.03
C PHE A 487 26.44 -5.30 -26.24
N SER A 488 27.38 -4.47 -26.65
CA SER A 488 27.58 -3.13 -26.07
C SER A 488 26.43 -2.19 -26.45
N ASP A 489 25.85 -1.48 -25.49
CA ASP A 489 24.91 -0.36 -25.73
C ASP A 489 25.65 0.97 -25.98
N GLY A 490 26.98 0.94 -26.05
CA GLY A 490 27.84 2.12 -26.12
C GLY A 490 28.20 2.71 -24.75
N VAL A 491 27.62 2.20 -23.65
CA VAL A 491 27.85 2.68 -22.29
C VAL A 491 28.45 1.55 -21.44
N GLN A 492 29.75 1.60 -21.15
CA GLN A 492 30.33 0.64 -20.20
C GLN A 492 29.81 0.91 -18.78
N ARG A 493 28.86 0.09 -18.33
CA ARG A 493 28.32 0.10 -16.98
C ARG A 493 28.95 -1.04 -16.16
N SER A 494 29.83 -0.70 -15.23
CA SER A 494 30.33 -1.65 -14.24
C SER A 494 29.23 -1.99 -13.22
N GLY A 495 29.35 -3.15 -12.56
CA GLY A 495 28.40 -3.57 -11.52
C GLY A 495 27.02 -4.00 -12.02
N ILE A 496 26.84 -4.28 -13.31
CA ILE A 496 25.61 -4.92 -13.82
C ILE A 496 25.85 -6.43 -13.96
N TYR A 497 24.99 -7.22 -13.29
CA TYR A 497 25.00 -8.66 -13.28
C TYR A 497 23.73 -9.16 -13.97
N GLY A 498 23.90 -9.85 -15.10
CA GLY A 498 22.78 -10.32 -15.93
C GLY A 498 22.13 -9.22 -16.78
N HIS A 499 21.35 -9.62 -17.78
CA HIS A 499 20.65 -8.70 -18.68
C HIS A 499 19.28 -9.25 -19.12
N TYR A 500 18.23 -8.43 -19.06
CA TYR A 500 16.85 -8.86 -19.35
C TYR A 500 16.60 -9.37 -20.78
N SER A 501 17.44 -9.03 -21.77
CA SER A 501 17.32 -9.56 -23.14
C SER A 501 17.73 -11.03 -23.29
N LEU A 502 18.13 -11.70 -22.20
CA LEU A 502 18.59 -13.09 -22.19
C LEU A 502 17.66 -13.98 -21.36
N ASN A 503 17.62 -15.26 -21.74
CA ASN A 503 16.83 -16.31 -21.09
C ASN A 503 17.69 -17.46 -20.58
N LEU A 504 19.01 -17.29 -20.64
CA LEU A 504 20.00 -18.24 -20.17
C LEU A 504 20.62 -17.72 -18.87
N PRO A 505 20.84 -18.58 -17.86
CA PRO A 505 21.45 -18.17 -16.62
C PRO A 505 22.94 -17.84 -16.79
N MET A 506 23.49 -17.13 -15.81
CA MET A 506 24.92 -16.99 -15.61
C MET A 506 25.55 -18.36 -15.32
N ARG A 507 26.79 -18.58 -15.77
CA ARG A 507 27.54 -19.79 -15.40
C ARG A 507 27.80 -19.82 -13.90
N ALA A 508 27.66 -20.99 -13.28
CA ALA A 508 27.66 -21.15 -11.82
C ALA A 508 29.01 -20.82 -11.15
N GLU A 509 30.12 -20.85 -11.89
CA GLU A 509 31.45 -20.43 -11.42
C GLU A 509 31.53 -18.92 -11.17
N ASN A 510 30.71 -18.13 -11.87
CA ASN A 510 30.68 -16.67 -11.81
C ASN A 510 29.52 -16.14 -10.96
N MET A 511 28.69 -17.02 -10.37
CA MET A 511 27.43 -16.63 -9.73
C MET A 511 27.68 -16.00 -8.35
N THR A 512 27.82 -14.68 -8.31
CA THR A 512 27.87 -13.86 -7.10
C THR A 512 26.60 -13.00 -7.00
N PHE A 513 25.67 -13.39 -6.14
CA PHE A 513 24.39 -12.68 -5.96
C PHE A 513 24.42 -11.84 -4.69
N LEU A 514 24.24 -10.52 -4.80
CA LEU A 514 24.11 -9.56 -3.68
C LEU A 514 25.28 -9.53 -2.66
N GLY A 515 26.38 -10.20 -2.98
CA GLY A 515 27.53 -10.40 -2.08
C GLY A 515 27.35 -11.55 -1.08
N TRP A 516 26.39 -12.44 -1.31
CA TRP A 516 26.11 -13.62 -0.50
C TRP A 516 27.01 -14.81 -0.85
N SER A 517 26.92 -15.87 -0.04
CA SER A 517 27.69 -17.09 -0.25
C SER A 517 27.23 -17.82 -1.53
N LYS A 518 28.11 -18.69 -2.06
CA LYS A 518 27.74 -19.62 -3.13
C LYS A 518 26.63 -20.58 -2.68
N GLU A 519 26.56 -20.89 -1.38
CA GLU A 519 25.54 -21.73 -0.78
C GLU A 519 24.16 -21.06 -0.86
N ASP A 520 23.99 -19.81 -0.40
CA ASP A 520 22.72 -19.07 -0.55
C ASP A 520 22.28 -18.98 -2.02
N ALA A 521 23.24 -18.75 -2.92
CA ALA A 521 22.98 -18.70 -4.36
C ALA A 521 22.55 -20.07 -4.93
N MET A 522 23.08 -21.18 -4.41
CA MET A 522 22.65 -22.54 -4.74
C MET A 522 21.28 -22.89 -4.13
N THR A 523 21.03 -22.53 -2.86
CA THR A 523 19.74 -22.66 -2.19
C THR A 523 18.64 -21.95 -2.97
N LEU A 524 18.90 -20.75 -3.50
CA LEU A 524 17.98 -20.02 -4.37
C LEU A 524 17.80 -20.64 -5.75
N ALA A 525 18.84 -21.24 -6.33
CA ALA A 525 18.79 -21.85 -7.65
C ALA A 525 18.03 -23.18 -7.66
N PHE A 526 18.17 -23.98 -6.60
CA PHE A 526 17.56 -25.30 -6.45
C PHE A 526 16.32 -25.33 -5.52
N SER A 527 15.99 -24.20 -4.90
CA SER A 527 14.91 -24.08 -3.91
C SER A 527 15.03 -25.10 -2.77
N ASP A 528 16.25 -25.20 -2.24
CA ASP A 528 16.67 -26.20 -1.25
C ASP A 528 16.06 -25.93 0.16
N PRO A 529 15.73 -26.95 0.97
CA PRO A 529 15.87 -28.39 0.72
C PRO A 529 14.81 -28.96 -0.24
N GLY A 530 15.28 -29.64 -1.28
CA GLY A 530 14.46 -30.55 -2.09
C GLY A 530 14.29 -31.93 -1.44
N GLN A 531 13.52 -32.83 -2.07
CA GLN A 531 13.43 -34.21 -1.61
C GLN A 531 14.77 -34.95 -1.72
N PHE A 532 15.12 -35.75 -0.70
CA PHE A 532 16.30 -36.61 -0.75
C PHE A 532 16.18 -37.63 -1.91
N ARG A 533 17.14 -37.56 -2.85
CA ARG A 533 17.14 -38.32 -4.13
C ARG A 533 15.98 -38.00 -5.08
N GLY A 534 15.35 -36.83 -4.94
CA GLY A 534 14.36 -36.35 -5.89
C GLY A 534 14.97 -35.87 -7.21
N GLU A 535 14.11 -35.65 -8.22
CA GLU A 535 14.48 -34.96 -9.45
C GLU A 535 14.38 -33.44 -9.28
N VAL A 536 15.50 -32.78 -9.56
CA VAL A 536 15.72 -31.34 -9.39
C VAL A 536 16.06 -30.63 -10.71
N SER A 537 16.24 -31.35 -11.83
CA SER A 537 16.51 -30.72 -13.14
C SER A 537 15.41 -29.72 -13.53
N GLU A 538 14.15 -30.09 -13.27
CA GLU A 538 12.98 -29.22 -13.33
C GLU A 538 12.42 -28.89 -11.94
N LEU A 539 13.16 -28.99 -10.82
CA LEU A 539 12.70 -28.71 -9.44
C LEU A 539 11.38 -29.37 -8.99
N ASP A 540 10.92 -30.45 -9.61
CA ASP A 540 9.58 -31.00 -9.33
C ASP A 540 9.44 -31.52 -7.89
N ASP A 541 10.52 -32.06 -7.34
CA ASP A 541 10.60 -32.53 -5.96
C ASP A 541 11.01 -31.45 -4.94
N ALA A 542 10.96 -30.16 -5.32
CA ALA A 542 11.02 -29.04 -4.37
C ALA A 542 9.70 -28.90 -3.60
N GLY A 543 9.74 -28.28 -2.42
CA GLY A 543 8.54 -27.99 -1.63
C GLY A 543 7.62 -26.91 -2.26
N THR A 544 6.36 -26.87 -1.82
CA THR A 544 5.43 -25.78 -2.18
C THR A 544 5.65 -24.50 -1.39
N TYR A 545 6.50 -24.49 -0.35
CA TYR A 545 6.91 -23.28 0.37
C TYR A 545 8.44 -23.23 0.40
N PHE A 546 8.99 -22.05 0.12
CA PHE A 546 10.41 -21.75 0.22
C PHE A 546 10.59 -20.48 1.06
N ASN A 547 11.62 -20.46 1.91
CA ASN A 547 12.00 -19.32 2.73
C ASN A 547 13.52 -19.29 2.92
N LEU A 548 14.18 -18.33 2.28
CA LEU A 548 15.51 -17.91 2.65
C LEU A 548 15.40 -16.80 3.71
N GLN A 549 15.79 -17.15 4.94
CA GLN A 549 15.82 -16.23 6.08
C GLN A 549 16.56 -14.94 5.72
N PRO A 550 16.15 -13.76 6.24
CA PRO A 550 16.61 -12.47 5.73
C PRO A 550 18.12 -12.39 5.62
N ARG A 551 18.60 -11.93 4.46
CA ARG A 551 20.03 -11.84 4.14
C ARG A 551 20.43 -10.38 3.91
N LYS A 552 21.47 -9.97 4.62
CA LYS A 552 22.07 -8.63 4.48
C LYS A 552 22.84 -8.54 3.17
N VAL A 553 22.58 -7.51 2.38
CA VAL A 553 23.21 -7.26 1.08
C VAL A 553 24.52 -6.53 1.29
N THR A 554 25.62 -7.04 0.71
CA THR A 554 26.98 -6.53 0.95
C THR A 554 27.66 -5.98 -0.31
N ALA A 555 27.13 -6.28 -1.50
CA ALA A 555 27.71 -5.83 -2.77
C ALA A 555 26.80 -4.84 -3.53
N LYS A 556 27.37 -3.71 -3.95
CA LYS A 556 26.77 -2.71 -4.86
C LYS A 556 26.62 -3.32 -6.26
N GLY A 557 25.49 -3.08 -6.92
CA GLY A 557 25.27 -3.49 -8.30
C GLY A 557 23.80 -3.63 -8.71
N THR A 558 23.56 -3.84 -10.00
CA THR A 558 22.24 -4.15 -10.56
C THR A 558 22.20 -5.62 -10.94
N TYR A 559 21.41 -6.40 -10.22
CA TYR A 559 21.31 -7.86 -10.36
C TYR A 559 20.00 -8.22 -11.07
N HIS A 560 20.07 -8.66 -12.32
CA HIS A 560 18.95 -9.19 -13.09
C HIS A 560 18.90 -10.72 -12.95
N TYR A 561 17.76 -11.23 -12.53
CA TYR A 561 17.55 -12.66 -12.26
C TYR A 561 16.23 -13.15 -12.86
N MET A 562 16.09 -14.47 -12.93
CA MET A 562 14.91 -15.16 -13.46
C MET A 562 14.59 -16.42 -12.64
N SER A 563 13.36 -16.91 -12.80
CA SER A 563 12.97 -18.28 -12.44
C SER A 563 13.12 -19.18 -13.67
N THR A 564 13.82 -20.31 -13.54
CA THR A 564 13.97 -21.28 -14.64
C THR A 564 12.69 -22.06 -14.91
N ARG A 565 11.82 -22.23 -13.90
CA ARG A 565 10.52 -22.92 -14.03
C ARG A 565 9.52 -22.11 -14.86
N ASN A 566 9.51 -20.79 -14.69
CA ASN A 566 8.48 -19.89 -15.22
C ASN A 566 9.02 -19.02 -16.36
N ASN A 567 9.74 -19.66 -17.29
CA ASN A 567 10.32 -19.03 -18.49
C ASN A 567 9.87 -19.74 -19.80
N ASN A 568 8.77 -20.49 -19.77
CA ASN A 568 8.38 -21.38 -20.89
C ASN A 568 8.12 -20.62 -22.21
N PHE A 569 7.68 -19.36 -22.14
CA PHE A 569 7.38 -18.57 -23.34
C PHE A 569 8.58 -17.80 -23.90
N SER A 570 9.72 -17.75 -23.20
CA SER A 570 10.94 -16.99 -23.55
C SER A 570 10.79 -15.46 -23.70
N ASN A 571 9.62 -14.94 -24.06
CA ASN A 571 9.31 -13.51 -24.11
C ASN A 571 8.17 -13.11 -23.16
N ARG A 572 7.78 -14.04 -22.28
CA ARG A 572 6.93 -13.84 -21.10
C ARG A 572 7.45 -14.74 -20.01
N ASP A 573 8.02 -14.12 -18.98
CA ASP A 573 9.08 -14.76 -18.23
C ASP A 573 9.26 -14.07 -16.88
N GLN A 574 9.22 -14.88 -15.82
CA GLN A 574 9.37 -14.41 -14.44
C GLN A 574 10.81 -13.89 -14.24
N LYS A 575 10.95 -12.56 -14.29
CA LYS A 575 12.23 -11.84 -14.25
C LYS A 575 12.15 -10.69 -13.27
N GLY A 576 13.20 -10.55 -12.46
CA GLY A 576 13.31 -9.51 -11.46
C GLY A 576 14.66 -8.80 -11.52
N LYS A 577 14.72 -7.62 -10.90
CA LYS A 577 15.93 -6.82 -10.77
C LYS A 577 16.04 -6.32 -9.33
N ILE A 578 17.22 -6.45 -8.75
CA ILE A 578 17.59 -5.78 -7.49
C ILE A 578 18.69 -4.78 -7.81
N THR A 579 18.48 -3.51 -7.49
CA THR A 579 19.47 -2.44 -7.64
C THR A 579 19.97 -2.04 -6.26
N VAL A 580 21.25 -2.29 -6.00
CA VAL A 580 21.93 -2.00 -4.73
C VAL A 580 22.83 -0.78 -4.93
N SER A 581 22.56 0.31 -4.22
CA SER A 581 23.38 1.55 -4.22
C SER A 581 24.28 1.66 -2.98
N SER A 582 25.40 2.37 -3.12
CA SER A 582 26.17 2.88 -1.96
C SER A 582 25.41 4.00 -1.25
N ASP A 583 24.58 4.72 -2.00
CA ASP A 583 23.75 5.81 -1.52
C ASP A 583 22.57 5.25 -0.71
N SER A 584 22.44 5.68 0.54
CA SER A 584 21.25 5.43 1.35
C SER A 584 20.10 6.29 0.84
N PHE A 585 18.89 5.73 0.73
CA PHE A 585 17.71 6.48 0.33
C PHE A 585 16.45 6.06 1.10
N ALA A 586 15.45 6.94 1.09
CA ALA A 586 14.09 6.63 1.55
C ALA A 586 13.09 7.22 0.56
N ALA A 587 11.95 6.55 0.38
CA ALA A 587 10.90 6.98 -0.53
C ALA A 587 9.50 6.87 0.10
N ARG A 588 8.61 7.81 -0.21
CA ARG A 588 7.21 7.81 0.23
C ARG A 588 6.32 8.58 -0.75
N ALA A 589 5.13 8.05 -1.00
CA ALA A 589 4.08 8.78 -1.70
C ALA A 589 3.49 9.86 -0.76
N ILE A 590 3.59 11.14 -1.14
CA ILE A 590 3.10 12.29 -0.36
C ILE A 590 2.26 13.16 -1.29
N GLY A 591 1.04 13.50 -0.88
CA GLY A 591 0.13 14.38 -1.62
C GLY A 591 -0.38 15.53 -0.76
N LYS A 592 -1.62 15.94 -1.01
CA LYS A 592 -2.28 17.10 -0.40
C LYS A 592 -2.39 16.99 1.11
N MET A 593 -2.55 15.79 1.65
CA MET A 593 -2.57 15.55 3.11
C MET A 593 -1.22 15.80 3.82
N GLY A 594 -0.17 16.17 3.08
CA GLY A 594 1.17 16.34 3.61
C GLY A 594 1.79 15.02 4.08
N GLY A 595 2.93 15.12 4.76
CA GLY A 595 3.65 13.95 5.25
C GLY A 595 5.06 14.26 5.70
N THR A 596 5.72 13.26 6.29
CA THR A 596 7.15 13.32 6.61
C THR A 596 7.84 12.12 5.98
N LEU A 597 8.98 12.38 5.34
CA LEU A 597 9.92 11.39 4.83
C LEU A 597 11.25 11.60 5.55
N THR A 598 11.69 10.60 6.31
CA THR A 598 13.00 10.62 6.99
C THR A 598 13.86 9.55 6.35
N LEU A 599 15.10 9.90 6.03
CA LEU A 599 16.09 8.95 5.50
C LEU A 599 16.60 8.06 6.63
N GLU A 600 17.32 8.67 7.56
CA GLU A 600 17.72 8.08 8.84
C GLU A 600 17.56 9.16 9.93
N PRO A 601 17.32 8.78 11.20
CA PRO A 601 17.22 9.74 12.31
C PRO A 601 18.45 10.66 12.39
N GLY A 602 18.23 11.97 12.20
CA GLY A 602 19.29 12.98 12.24
C GLY A 602 20.19 13.05 11.00
N LEU A 603 19.89 12.31 9.91
CA LEU A 603 20.65 12.38 8.65
C LEU A 603 19.99 13.31 7.62
N ALA A 604 18.73 13.03 7.26
CA ALA A 604 17.94 13.89 6.38
C ALA A 604 16.45 13.66 6.61
N LYS A 605 15.67 14.75 6.55
CA LYS A 605 14.23 14.73 6.74
C LYS A 605 13.55 15.80 5.89
N LEU A 606 12.46 15.42 5.26
CA LEU A 606 11.59 16.26 4.45
C LEU A 606 10.21 16.28 5.11
N VAL A 607 9.68 17.47 5.39
CA VAL A 607 8.37 17.69 6.01
C VAL A 607 7.50 18.52 5.07
N VAL A 608 6.44 17.90 4.58
CA VAL A 608 5.42 18.50 3.71
C VAL A 608 4.20 18.83 4.56
N GLN A 609 3.79 20.09 4.57
CA GLN A 609 2.54 20.51 5.20
C GLN A 609 1.35 20.24 4.27
N GLU A 610 0.14 20.24 4.82
CA GLU A 610 -1.08 20.13 4.02
C GLU A 610 -1.17 21.23 2.93
N ASP A 611 -1.75 20.87 1.78
CA ASP A 611 -1.85 21.68 0.57
C ASP A 611 -0.49 22.12 -0.06
N THR A 612 0.65 21.56 0.37
CA THR A 612 1.96 21.91 -0.25
C THR A 612 2.13 21.27 -1.63
N PHE A 613 1.50 20.13 -1.89
CA PHE A 613 1.39 19.50 -3.20
C PHE A 613 -0.10 19.33 -3.55
N GLY A 614 -0.54 19.76 -4.72
CA GLY A 614 -1.93 19.58 -5.18
C GLY A 614 -2.24 18.18 -5.71
N THR A 615 -1.23 17.32 -5.87
CA THR A 615 -1.35 15.94 -6.35
C THR A 615 -0.40 15.02 -5.61
N LEU A 616 -0.62 13.70 -5.69
CA LEU A 616 0.24 12.69 -5.12
C LEU A 616 1.60 12.62 -5.84
N GLN A 617 2.69 12.73 -5.09
CA GLN A 617 4.06 12.69 -5.57
C GLN A 617 4.83 11.55 -4.91
N ASN A 618 5.52 10.74 -5.71
CA ASN A 618 6.43 9.71 -5.20
C ASN A 618 7.79 10.34 -4.86
N VAL A 619 7.89 10.90 -3.66
CA VAL A 619 9.07 11.63 -3.20
C VAL A 619 10.14 10.65 -2.71
N ARG A 620 11.39 10.86 -3.12
CA ARG A 620 12.55 10.08 -2.65
C ARG A 620 13.69 11.02 -2.24
N ILE A 621 14.27 10.79 -1.07
CA ILE A 621 15.51 11.44 -0.63
C ILE A 621 16.64 10.43 -0.83
N VAL A 622 17.72 10.84 -1.51
CA VAL A 622 18.96 10.07 -1.66
C VAL A 622 20.10 10.86 -1.03
N LYS A 623 20.88 10.22 -0.14
CA LYS A 623 22.16 10.76 0.33
C LYS A 623 23.26 10.17 -0.54
N MET A 624 23.90 11.01 -1.35
CA MET A 624 25.08 10.68 -2.13
C MET A 624 26.34 11.16 -1.43
N SER A 625 27.39 10.34 -1.40
CA SER A 625 28.67 10.75 -0.84
C SER A 625 29.26 11.97 -1.58
N VAL A 626 30.13 12.75 -0.93
CA VAL A 626 30.89 13.82 -1.61
C VAL A 626 31.68 13.29 -2.83
N GLU A 627 32.11 12.03 -2.81
CA GLU A 627 32.85 11.38 -3.88
C GLU A 627 31.94 11.01 -5.06
N ASP A 628 30.80 10.35 -4.80
CA ASP A 628 29.78 10.03 -5.81
C ASP A 628 29.17 11.31 -6.42
N GLY A 629 28.95 12.36 -5.63
CA GLY A 629 28.47 13.66 -6.11
C GLY A 629 29.46 14.40 -7.01
N LYS A 630 30.77 14.33 -6.70
CA LYS A 630 31.83 14.81 -7.61
C LYS A 630 31.88 13.98 -8.90
N ALA A 631 31.71 12.67 -8.80
CA ALA A 631 31.66 11.80 -9.98
C ALA A 631 30.44 12.11 -10.86
N ALA A 632 29.27 12.37 -10.28
CA ALA A 632 28.06 12.79 -10.99
C ALA A 632 28.23 14.14 -11.69
N LEU A 633 28.80 15.15 -11.00
CA LEU A 633 29.18 16.43 -11.59
C LEU A 633 30.11 16.25 -12.80
N SER A 634 31.20 15.49 -12.63
CA SER A 634 32.16 15.21 -13.70
C SER A 634 31.53 14.46 -14.87
N ALA A 635 30.67 13.47 -14.62
CA ALA A 635 29.98 12.70 -15.66
C ALA A 635 28.99 13.56 -16.46
N ALA A 636 28.38 14.56 -15.81
CA ALA A 636 27.49 15.53 -16.46
C ALA A 636 28.26 16.69 -17.16
N ASN A 637 29.59 16.72 -17.07
CA ASN A 637 30.46 17.84 -17.48
C ASN A 637 30.05 19.17 -16.80
N ARG A 638 29.84 19.11 -15.48
CA ARG A 638 29.40 20.23 -14.61
C ARG A 638 30.37 20.39 -13.44
N GLU A 639 30.43 21.59 -12.86
CA GLU A 639 31.26 21.91 -11.71
C GLU A 639 30.45 22.69 -10.67
N LEU A 640 30.78 22.50 -9.39
CA LEU A 640 30.29 23.29 -8.26
C LEU A 640 31.45 24.17 -7.76
N THR A 641 31.46 25.44 -8.17
CA THR A 641 32.56 26.37 -7.89
C THR A 641 32.36 27.22 -6.63
N GLN A 642 31.18 27.15 -6.01
CA GLN A 642 30.85 27.89 -4.79
C GLN A 642 31.43 27.19 -3.55
N GLY A 643 31.95 27.97 -2.59
CA GLY A 643 32.66 27.45 -1.42
C GLY A 643 34.02 26.80 -1.70
N ASP A 644 34.84 26.66 -0.66
CA ASP A 644 36.16 26.02 -0.73
C ASP A 644 36.07 24.51 -0.43
N SER A 645 35.17 24.12 0.48
CA SER A 645 35.07 22.75 1.00
C SER A 645 33.62 22.30 1.20
N TYR A 646 33.43 20.98 1.30
CA TYR A 646 32.11 20.36 1.53
C TYR A 646 31.79 20.33 3.02
N ALA A 647 30.67 20.94 3.40
CA ALA A 647 30.15 20.93 4.76
C ALA A 647 29.04 19.88 4.97
N SER A 648 28.54 19.26 3.90
CA SER A 648 27.68 18.08 3.93
C SER A 648 28.00 17.11 2.79
N ASP A 649 27.43 15.91 2.86
CA ASP A 649 27.17 15.07 1.69
C ASP A 649 26.13 15.73 0.76
N PHE A 650 25.95 15.20 -0.45
CA PHE A 650 24.91 15.65 -1.37
C PHE A 650 23.57 14.98 -1.02
N PHE A 651 22.48 15.74 -1.02
CA PHE A 651 21.14 15.23 -0.81
C PHE A 651 20.27 15.52 -2.04
N VAL A 652 19.81 14.47 -2.72
CA VAL A 652 18.97 14.58 -3.92
C VAL A 652 17.51 14.27 -3.57
N ILE A 653 16.63 15.21 -3.88
CA ILE A 653 15.18 15.09 -3.72
C ILE A 653 14.57 14.80 -5.10
N HIS A 654 14.08 13.57 -5.28
CA HIS A 654 13.37 13.16 -6.49
C HIS A 654 11.84 13.25 -6.31
N PRO A 655 11.07 13.54 -7.38
CA PRO A 655 11.57 13.96 -8.70
C PRO A 655 12.28 15.32 -8.60
N GLU A 656 13.35 15.54 -9.38
CA GLU A 656 14.13 16.79 -9.24
C GLU A 656 13.34 18.02 -9.69
N GLU A 657 12.38 17.81 -10.59
CA GLU A 657 11.41 18.81 -11.03
C GLU A 657 10.13 18.83 -10.15
N LEU A 658 10.16 18.19 -8.96
CA LEU A 658 9.11 18.38 -7.94
C LEU A 658 8.94 19.88 -7.70
N ILE A 659 7.70 20.36 -7.65
CA ILE A 659 7.33 21.76 -7.41
C ILE A 659 6.20 21.78 -6.39
N SER A 660 6.27 22.66 -5.40
CA SER A 660 5.18 22.94 -4.48
C SER A 660 4.14 23.90 -5.07
N GLU A 661 2.93 23.87 -4.54
CA GLU A 661 1.87 24.83 -4.86
C GLU A 661 2.31 26.28 -4.63
N GLU A 662 1.66 27.23 -5.31
CA GLU A 662 2.03 28.65 -5.27
C GLU A 662 1.99 29.21 -3.84
N GLY A 663 3.07 29.86 -3.42
CA GLY A 663 3.21 30.41 -2.07
C GLY A 663 3.43 29.38 -0.95
N LYS A 664 3.46 28.07 -1.26
CA LYS A 664 3.79 27.00 -0.31
C LYS A 664 5.26 26.60 -0.41
N SER A 665 5.75 25.91 0.63
CA SER A 665 7.09 25.31 0.67
C SER A 665 7.10 24.12 1.63
N PHE A 666 8.03 23.19 1.43
CA PHE A 666 8.29 22.09 2.34
C PHE A 666 9.63 22.30 3.06
N THR A 667 9.74 21.79 4.29
CA THR A 667 10.94 21.94 5.09
C THR A 667 11.91 20.78 4.83
N LEU A 668 13.17 21.09 4.56
CA LEU A 668 14.27 20.12 4.58
C LEU A 668 15.14 20.36 5.82
N GLU A 669 15.48 19.28 6.52
CA GLU A 669 16.47 19.23 7.60
C GLU A 669 17.58 18.28 7.12
N LEU A 670 18.78 18.80 6.85
CA LEU A 670 19.92 18.08 6.26
C LEU A 670 21.12 18.07 7.21
N LYS A 671 21.73 16.90 7.44
CA LYS A 671 22.90 16.78 8.31
C LYS A 671 24.14 17.47 7.72
N LEU A 672 24.84 18.18 8.59
CA LEU A 672 26.15 18.77 8.32
C LEU A 672 27.26 17.93 8.95
N ASN A 673 28.40 17.89 8.26
CA ASN A 673 29.68 17.38 8.75
C ASN A 673 30.52 18.51 9.39
N ASP A 674 30.23 19.77 9.06
CA ASP A 674 30.79 21.00 9.64
C ASP A 674 29.68 22.06 9.68
N ASP A 675 29.39 22.64 10.85
CA ASP A 675 28.40 23.70 11.06
C ASP A 675 29.01 25.04 11.53
N SER A 676 30.33 25.21 11.34
CA SER A 676 31.03 26.43 11.71
C SER A 676 30.69 27.63 10.80
N SER A 677 31.05 28.84 11.23
CA SER A 677 30.75 30.09 10.52
C SER A 677 31.26 30.07 9.07
N GLY A 678 30.39 30.44 8.11
CA GLY A 678 30.71 30.46 6.68
C GLY A 678 30.22 29.25 5.90
N VAL A 679 29.46 28.34 6.53
CA VAL A 679 28.71 27.29 5.82
C VAL A 679 27.45 27.90 5.19
N GLU A 680 27.20 27.56 3.92
CA GLU A 680 26.05 27.98 3.14
C GLU A 680 25.49 26.79 2.34
N VAL A 681 24.17 26.77 2.08
CA VAL A 681 23.53 25.68 1.32
C VAL A 681 23.29 26.11 -0.12
N TYR A 682 23.63 25.24 -1.06
CA TYR A 682 23.43 25.45 -2.50
C TYR A 682 22.49 24.39 -3.07
N HIS A 683 21.68 24.81 -4.03
CA HIS A 683 20.68 24.00 -4.73
C HIS A 683 20.88 24.06 -6.24
N ALA A 684 20.69 22.93 -6.91
CA ALA A 684 20.69 22.78 -8.36
C ALA A 684 19.64 21.76 -8.80
N VAL A 685 19.25 21.81 -10.08
CA VAL A 685 18.43 20.76 -10.71
C VAL A 685 19.29 20.02 -11.72
N GLN A 686 19.30 18.69 -11.63
CA GLN A 686 20.18 17.79 -12.39
C GLN A 686 21.68 18.13 -12.24
N PHE A 687 22.12 18.73 -11.13
CA PHE A 687 23.47 19.29 -10.94
C PHE A 687 23.83 20.52 -11.82
N SER A 688 22.85 21.25 -12.39
CA SER A 688 23.05 22.52 -13.10
C SER A 688 22.32 23.70 -12.43
N GLY A 689 22.82 24.91 -12.66
CA GLY A 689 22.20 26.15 -12.19
C GLY A 689 22.32 26.37 -10.68
N TRP A 690 23.48 26.05 -10.10
CA TRP A 690 23.73 26.19 -8.66
C TRP A 690 23.38 27.59 -8.13
N SER A 691 22.51 27.63 -7.14
CA SER A 691 22.03 28.85 -6.48
C SER A 691 22.07 28.68 -4.96
N LYS A 692 22.34 29.77 -4.24
CA LYS A 692 22.35 29.78 -2.77
C LYS A 692 20.92 29.75 -2.24
N VAL A 693 20.68 28.90 -1.24
CA VAL A 693 19.39 28.81 -0.53
C VAL A 693 19.56 29.31 0.90
N ASN A 694 18.56 30.05 1.39
CA ASN A 694 18.51 30.48 2.79
C ASN A 694 18.25 29.26 3.69
N ALA A 695 19.22 28.94 4.53
CA ALA A 695 19.15 27.87 5.53
C ALA A 695 19.51 28.43 6.91
N ASP A 696 18.78 28.00 7.93
CA ASP A 696 19.16 28.13 9.33
C ASP A 696 20.16 27.01 9.66
N ILE A 697 21.31 27.37 10.23
CA ILE A 697 22.45 26.46 10.42
C ILE A 697 22.83 26.43 11.89
N GLY A 698 22.78 25.23 12.47
CA GLY A 698 23.27 24.99 13.83
C GLY A 698 22.95 23.58 14.32
N SER A 699 23.65 23.17 15.39
CA SER A 699 23.52 21.83 15.99
C SER A 699 23.78 20.70 14.98
N GLY A 700 24.71 20.90 14.04
CA GLY A 700 25.04 19.93 12.99
C GLY A 700 23.96 19.73 11.93
N VAL A 701 22.99 20.64 11.78
CA VAL A 701 21.90 20.55 10.80
C VAL A 701 21.73 21.87 10.05
N ALA A 702 21.50 21.80 8.74
CA ALA A 702 20.96 22.88 7.94
C ALA A 702 19.45 22.67 7.74
N LYS A 703 18.66 23.67 8.12
CA LYS A 703 17.20 23.67 8.01
C LYS A 703 16.76 24.76 7.04
N LEU A 704 16.09 24.38 5.95
CA LEU A 704 15.66 25.29 4.90
C LEU A 704 14.20 25.04 4.50
N GLN A 705 13.59 26.07 3.90
CA GLN A 705 12.34 25.91 3.16
C GLN A 705 12.65 25.79 1.67
N ALA A 706 12.10 24.76 1.04
CA ALA A 706 12.28 24.44 -0.36
C ALA A 706 10.93 24.44 -1.09
N THR A 707 10.92 24.94 -2.32
CA THR A 707 9.76 24.90 -3.22
C THR A 707 9.96 23.93 -4.38
N ARG A 708 11.16 23.36 -4.52
CA ARG A 708 11.53 22.46 -5.62
C ARG A 708 12.33 21.25 -5.13
N GLY A 709 12.23 20.14 -5.85
CA GLY A 709 13.18 19.02 -5.75
C GLY A 709 14.58 19.39 -6.25
N GLY A 710 15.44 18.40 -6.44
CA GLY A 710 16.80 18.59 -6.96
C GLY A 710 17.89 18.27 -5.96
N VAL A 711 19.10 18.72 -6.27
CA VAL A 711 20.34 18.44 -5.53
C VAL A 711 20.62 19.57 -4.55
N TYR A 712 20.82 19.22 -3.28
CA TYR A 712 21.21 20.12 -2.20
C TYR A 712 22.57 19.72 -1.63
N VAL A 713 23.43 20.70 -1.35
CA VAL A 713 24.72 20.48 -0.70
C VAL A 713 25.16 21.71 0.09
N ALA A 714 25.66 21.49 1.31
CA ALA A 714 26.28 22.54 2.10
C ALA A 714 27.77 22.67 1.74
N ARG A 715 28.22 23.89 1.52
CA ARG A 715 29.61 24.25 1.20
C ARG A 715 30.07 25.33 2.17
N LYS A 716 31.36 25.36 2.45
CA LYS A 716 31.97 26.32 3.36
C LYS A 716 32.83 27.32 2.60
N GLU A 717 32.52 28.60 2.72
CA GLU A 717 33.38 29.71 2.28
C GLU A 717 34.29 30.15 3.43
N THR A 718 35.61 30.11 3.22
CA THR A 718 36.55 30.71 4.16
C THR A 718 36.54 32.22 3.98
N ASN A 719 36.25 32.97 5.06
CA ASN A 719 36.28 34.43 5.01
C ASN A 719 37.74 34.92 4.97
N VAL A 720 38.32 34.94 3.78
CA VAL A 720 39.69 35.39 3.50
C VAL A 720 39.93 36.80 4.03
N GLY A 721 38.93 37.68 3.96
CA GLY A 721 39.01 39.05 4.48
C GLY A 721 39.27 39.10 5.99
N MET A 722 38.61 38.25 6.77
CA MET A 722 38.84 38.12 8.21
C MET A 722 40.23 37.54 8.50
N ILE A 723 40.66 36.51 7.77
CA ILE A 723 41.99 35.90 7.94
C ILE A 723 43.09 36.92 7.63
N VAL A 724 42.99 37.64 6.50
CA VAL A 724 43.92 38.71 6.12
C VAL A 724 43.90 39.84 7.15
N GLY A 725 42.73 40.23 7.67
CA GLY A 725 42.61 41.23 8.73
C GLY A 725 43.34 40.82 10.03
N ILE A 726 43.17 39.58 10.47
CA ILE A 726 43.87 39.03 11.65
C ILE A 726 45.38 38.95 11.42
N VAL A 727 45.82 38.47 10.25
CA VAL A 727 47.25 38.39 9.89
C VAL A 727 47.88 39.79 9.86
N ILE A 728 47.23 40.78 9.25
CA ILE A 728 47.69 42.17 9.24
C ILE A 728 47.76 42.73 10.67
N ALA A 729 46.72 42.50 11.50
CA ALA A 729 46.73 42.94 12.89
C ALA A 729 47.90 42.35 13.69
N CYS A 730 48.17 41.05 13.55
CA CYS A 730 49.32 40.37 14.16
C CYS A 730 50.65 40.96 13.67
N ILE A 731 50.80 41.20 12.36
CA ILE A 731 52.01 41.83 11.79
C ILE A 731 52.21 43.25 12.35
N VAL A 732 51.14 44.05 12.47
CA VAL A 732 51.18 45.40 13.05
C VAL A 732 51.58 45.35 14.53
N VAL A 733 51.03 44.42 15.32
CA VAL A 733 51.41 44.24 16.74
C VAL A 733 52.88 43.85 16.87
N VAL A 734 53.37 42.91 16.07
CA VAL A 734 54.79 42.52 16.05
C VAL A 734 55.68 43.70 15.63
N ALA A 735 55.29 44.47 14.61
CA ALA A 735 56.01 45.67 14.18
C ALA A 735 56.06 46.75 15.29
N ILE A 736 54.96 46.97 16.02
CA ILE A 736 54.92 47.89 17.18
C ILE A 736 55.84 47.40 18.30
N ILE A 737 55.84 46.10 18.61
CA ILE A 737 56.74 45.51 19.62
C ILE A 737 58.20 45.69 19.21
N VAL A 738 58.57 45.34 17.98
CA VAL A 738 59.95 45.47 17.47
C VAL A 738 60.38 46.94 17.42
N ALA A 739 59.53 47.85 16.92
CA ALA A 739 59.80 49.28 16.91
C ALA A 739 59.97 49.84 18.33
N SER A 740 59.15 49.40 19.29
CA SER A 740 59.26 49.77 20.70
C SER A 740 60.56 49.28 21.31
N VAL A 741 60.93 48.01 21.08
CA VAL A 741 62.21 47.43 21.55
C VAL A 741 63.40 48.20 20.98
N ILE A 742 63.40 48.53 19.69
CA ILE A 742 64.45 49.34 19.04
C ILE A 742 64.49 50.77 19.62
N TYR A 743 63.32 51.40 19.79
CA TYR A 743 63.19 52.73 20.36
C TYR A 743 63.74 52.82 21.78
N PHE A 744 63.37 51.86 22.65
CA PHE A 744 63.85 51.81 24.03
C PHE A 744 65.31 51.39 24.15
N ARG A 745 65.85 50.54 23.24
CA ARG A 745 67.29 50.30 23.13
C ARG A 745 68.08 51.56 22.80
N ARG A 746 67.58 52.40 21.89
CA ARG A 746 68.21 53.70 21.54
C ARG A 746 67.94 54.81 22.56
N ASN A 747 66.90 54.69 23.40
CA ASN A 747 66.49 55.69 24.40
C ASN A 747 66.40 55.10 25.83
N PRO A 748 67.49 54.56 26.40
CA PRO A 748 67.44 53.86 27.70
C PRO A 748 66.93 54.74 28.86
N LYS A 749 67.18 56.06 28.81
CA LYS A 749 66.64 57.02 29.79
C LYS A 749 65.10 57.10 29.79
N LYS A 750 64.44 56.88 28.64
CA LYS A 750 62.96 56.87 28.55
C LYS A 750 62.36 55.55 29.08
N TRP A 751 63.04 54.42 28.88
CA TRP A 751 62.64 53.15 29.48
C TRP A 751 62.68 53.21 31.02
N GLN A 752 63.73 53.83 31.58
CA GLN A 752 63.81 54.09 33.02
C GLN A 752 62.70 55.03 33.53
N ALA A 753 62.27 56.01 32.75
CA ALA A 753 61.13 56.87 33.10
C ALA A 753 59.82 56.07 33.18
N ILE A 754 59.51 55.24 32.19
CA ILE A 754 58.33 54.34 32.21
C ILE A 754 58.40 53.39 33.41
N GLY A 755 59.58 52.80 33.67
CA GLY A 755 59.82 51.96 34.85
C GLY A 755 59.65 52.68 36.19
N LYS A 756 59.81 54.01 36.24
CA LYS A 756 59.48 54.86 37.39
C LYS A 756 57.97 55.09 37.49
N THR A 757 57.30 55.42 36.37
CA THR A 757 55.85 55.66 36.33
C THR A 757 55.04 54.42 36.68
N CYS A 758 55.40 53.24 36.17
CA CYS A 758 54.74 51.98 36.53
C CYS A 758 54.95 51.59 38.01
N ARG A 759 56.10 51.94 38.61
CA ARG A 759 56.33 51.77 40.06
C ARG A 759 55.53 52.78 40.89
N ALA A 760 55.34 54.00 40.40
CA ALA A 760 54.46 54.99 41.04
C ALA A 760 52.99 54.56 40.96
N ALA A 761 52.52 54.08 39.81
CA ALA A 761 51.18 53.52 39.64
C ALA A 761 50.95 52.30 40.56
N LYS A 762 51.91 51.37 40.63
CA LYS A 762 51.82 50.20 41.54
C LYS A 762 51.80 50.61 43.02
N ARG A 763 52.53 51.66 43.43
CA ARG A 763 52.40 52.23 44.79
C ARG A 763 51.06 52.94 45.01
N SER A 764 50.51 53.60 43.99
CA SER A 764 49.20 54.25 44.05
C SER A 764 48.03 53.26 44.13
N THR A 765 48.18 52.02 43.66
CA THR A 765 47.17 50.96 43.81
C THR A 765 47.38 50.09 45.05
N GLN A 766 48.59 50.07 45.63
CA GLN A 766 48.87 49.38 46.90
C GLN A 766 48.54 50.21 48.15
N SER A 767 48.17 51.49 48.01
CA SER A 767 47.74 52.38 49.11
C SER A 767 46.21 52.58 49.15
N LYS A 768 45.46 51.68 48.50
CA LYS A 768 43.99 51.59 48.57
C LYS A 768 43.56 50.13 48.70
N VAL A 769 43.74 49.60 49.91
CA VAL A 769 43.03 48.44 50.47
C VAL A 769 42.58 48.86 51.86
#